data_AF-A0A953QYX3-F1
#
_entry.id   AF-A0A953QYX3-F1
#
_cell.length_a   1.000
_cell.length_b   1.000
_cell.length_c   1.000
_cell.angle_alpha   90.00
_cell.angle_beta   90.00
_cell.angle_gamma   90.00
#
_symmetry.space_group_name_H-M   'P 1'
#
loop_
_entity.id
_entity.type
_entity.pdbx_description
1 polymer ?
#
loop_
_entity_poly.entity_id
_entity_poly.type
_entity_poly.pdbx_seq_one_letter_code
_entity_poly.pdbx_strand_id
1 'polypeptide(L)'
;MNRIPRRNFLKHAAAAGCLSGRLAAASGRIAIVTGAPSGISSSEPVRWAAGELRRAVEEKGDSCVIVSSPGEAGDFQAAVTVTFVTGSPAESFRLAPEKISGKQAVRASASDNRGLVYAITELADRVRHATNPVAALTLAAPLEEQPANRVRSINRAFVSDVEDKSWFYDRDYWRDYLSYLVTNRFNRFSLAFGWGYDFPRGVTGDYLHFPYPYLVDVPGYKVRAVPLDDAERDRNLEALRFIVEQTAARGLDFQLALWTHAYQWTDSPRAQHHIEGLTPETHAPYCREALALLLKTCPGIRGLTLRVHGESGVPEGSYDFWRTLFKGISGAGRPIEIDMHAKGIDQKMIDVAMETGMPVKISPKYWAEHQGLGYHQAAIRELEMPRDSDRIDPVFSLSNGSRRFLRYGYGDLYQQGRRYGLLYRMWAGTQRMLLWGDPASAAAFGEASHFLGADGVELCEPLFFKGRQGTGRPGGRCGYADASLNPAGGDWRKYEYTYRVWGRLLYNPKADPDQWRRYLRSTFGPAASPAETALANASRVLLLLTTAHQPSASNLEYWAEVPPNMPMADGGRVPYNDTPSPRRFGTVSPLDPEMFSSVEEHAAELLSGNASGKYSPVEVAQFFEDSCAKSARAVEAAAAAVSSRADPAFRRWEEDILIQVALGRFYAAKLRAAVLFDIYRHTGDPTAH
;
A
#
# COMPACT_ATOMS: atom_id res chain seq x y z
N MET A 1 -29.78 -14.01 68.03
CA MET A 1 -28.34 -13.73 67.83
C MET A 1 -27.52 -14.87 68.39
N ASN A 2 -26.89 -15.70 67.54
CA ASN A 2 -25.48 -16.08 67.68
C ASN A 2 -24.99 -16.86 66.47
N ARG A 3 -23.74 -16.59 66.10
CA ARG A 3 -23.08 -16.75 64.79
C ARG A 3 -22.89 -18.21 64.34
N ILE A 4 -23.21 -18.49 63.07
CA ILE A 4 -22.71 -19.68 62.37
C ILE A 4 -21.23 -19.46 62.01
N PRO A 5 -20.31 -20.43 62.22
CA PRO A 5 -18.88 -20.23 61.98
C PRO A 5 -18.56 -20.17 60.48
N ARG A 6 -17.82 -19.14 60.09
CA ARG A 6 -17.35 -18.78 58.73
C ARG A 6 -16.52 -19.85 57.99
N ARG A 7 -16.37 -21.05 58.55
CA ARG A 7 -15.44 -22.09 58.09
C ARG A 7 -16.09 -23.21 57.26
N ASN A 8 -17.43 -23.27 57.18
CA ASN A 8 -18.15 -24.28 56.37
C ASN A 8 -18.71 -23.74 55.04
N PHE A 9 -18.74 -22.42 54.82
CA PHE A 9 -19.13 -21.83 53.52
C PHE A 9 -18.04 -22.02 52.45
N LEU A 10 -16.76 -22.00 52.86
CA LEU A 10 -15.61 -22.16 51.93
C LEU A 10 -15.41 -23.60 51.43
N LYS A 11 -16.02 -24.61 52.06
CA LYS A 11 -15.93 -26.00 51.57
C LYS A 11 -16.97 -26.35 50.51
N HIS A 12 -18.09 -25.61 50.44
CA HIS A 12 -19.09 -25.79 49.38
C HIS A 12 -18.95 -24.77 48.23
N ALA A 13 -18.26 -23.65 48.45
CA ALA A 13 -17.90 -22.72 47.36
C ALA A 13 -16.67 -23.17 46.54
N ALA A 14 -15.84 -24.08 47.06
CA ALA A 14 -14.68 -24.65 46.34
C ALA A 14 -15.05 -25.76 45.33
N ALA A 15 -16.31 -26.21 45.30
CA ALA A 15 -16.79 -27.24 44.36
C ALA A 15 -17.61 -26.67 43.18
N ALA A 16 -17.86 -25.36 43.14
CA ALA A 16 -18.56 -24.69 42.04
C ALA A 16 -17.73 -23.61 41.32
N GLY A 17 -16.45 -23.46 41.69
CA GLY A 17 -15.51 -22.47 41.12
C GLY A 17 -14.47 -23.02 40.14
N CYS A 18 -14.56 -24.29 39.75
CA CYS A 18 -13.60 -24.95 38.85
C CYS A 18 -14.28 -25.65 37.65
N LEU A 19 -15.30 -25.02 37.06
CA LEU A 19 -15.90 -25.46 35.79
C LEU A 19 -15.81 -24.41 34.67
N SER A 20 -14.86 -23.47 34.75
CA SER A 20 -14.19 -22.95 33.55
C SER A 20 -13.02 -23.86 33.18
N GLY A 21 -13.28 -25.17 33.19
CA GLY A 21 -12.45 -26.09 32.43
C GLY A 21 -12.56 -25.65 30.98
N ARG A 22 -11.46 -25.17 30.40
CA ARG A 22 -11.16 -25.54 29.03
C ARG A 22 -11.34 -27.05 29.00
N LEU A 23 -12.48 -27.54 28.52
CA LEU A 23 -12.57 -28.89 28.01
C LEU A 23 -11.39 -28.96 27.04
N ALA A 24 -10.33 -29.64 27.46
CA ALA A 24 -9.23 -29.96 26.57
C ALA A 24 -9.90 -30.80 25.47
N ALA A 25 -10.26 -30.13 24.38
CA ALA A 25 -10.60 -30.83 23.15
C ALA A 25 -9.43 -31.77 22.91
N ALA A 26 -9.72 -33.05 22.70
CA ALA A 26 -8.68 -34.02 22.37
C ALA A 26 -7.84 -33.42 21.23
N SER A 27 -6.54 -33.21 21.46
CA SER A 27 -5.67 -32.54 20.49
C SER A 27 -5.77 -33.27 19.16
N GLY A 28 -6.24 -32.58 18.13
CA GLY A 28 -6.35 -33.12 16.80
C GLY A 28 -4.97 -33.31 16.18
N ARG A 29 -4.80 -34.37 15.40
CA ARG A 29 -3.64 -34.52 14.51
C ARG A 29 -4.07 -34.20 13.08
N ILE A 30 -3.44 -33.22 12.45
CA ILE A 30 -3.73 -32.79 11.07
C ILE A 30 -2.56 -33.17 10.15
N ALA A 31 -2.85 -33.71 8.98
CA ALA A 31 -1.84 -34.04 7.98
C ALA A 31 -1.87 -33.07 6.78
N ILE A 32 -0.71 -32.60 6.32
CA ILE A 32 -0.57 -31.84 5.07
C ILE A 32 0.20 -32.72 4.09
N VAL A 33 -0.46 -33.12 3.01
CA VAL A 33 0.09 -34.01 1.98
C VAL A 33 0.51 -33.18 0.77
N THR A 34 1.81 -33.06 0.53
CA THR A 34 2.38 -32.16 -0.50
C THR A 34 2.78 -32.86 -1.80
N GLY A 35 2.64 -34.19 -1.89
CA GLY A 35 3.06 -34.97 -3.05
C GLY A 35 4.58 -35.21 -3.10
N ALA A 36 5.08 -35.73 -4.21
CA ALA A 36 6.48 -36.12 -4.35
C ALA A 36 7.46 -34.92 -4.22
N PRO A 37 8.70 -35.11 -3.70
CA PRO A 37 9.64 -34.03 -3.40
C PRO A 37 10.17 -33.20 -4.59
N SER A 38 9.90 -33.63 -5.84
CA SER A 38 10.43 -33.03 -7.06
C SER A 38 9.37 -32.27 -7.89
N GLY A 39 8.17 -32.05 -7.35
CA GLY A 39 7.05 -31.40 -8.04
C GLY A 39 6.88 -29.92 -7.70
N ILE A 40 6.03 -29.22 -8.47
CA ILE A 40 5.62 -27.83 -8.17
C ILE A 40 5.00 -27.73 -6.77
N SER A 41 4.28 -28.76 -6.34
CA SER A 41 3.67 -28.88 -5.01
C SER A 41 4.69 -29.00 -3.86
N SER A 42 5.97 -29.21 -4.17
CA SER A 42 7.08 -29.27 -3.21
C SER A 42 8.11 -28.16 -3.43
N SER A 43 7.79 -27.12 -4.21
CA SER A 43 8.65 -25.93 -4.36
C SER A 43 8.85 -25.17 -3.03
N GLU A 44 9.88 -24.34 -2.95
CA GLU A 44 10.20 -23.59 -1.72
C GLU A 44 9.03 -22.72 -1.21
N PRO A 45 8.34 -21.92 -2.05
CA PRO A 45 7.17 -21.16 -1.61
C PRO A 45 6.04 -22.03 -1.06
N VAL A 46 5.78 -23.18 -1.69
CA VAL A 46 4.71 -24.08 -1.25
C VAL A 46 5.07 -24.77 0.07
N ARG A 47 6.34 -25.15 0.26
CA ARG A 47 6.83 -25.66 1.55
C ARG A 47 6.74 -24.61 2.65
N TRP A 48 7.07 -23.35 2.35
CA TRP A 48 6.88 -22.24 3.28
C TRP A 48 5.41 -22.11 3.68
N ALA A 49 4.49 -22.09 2.71
CA ALA A 49 3.05 -21.98 2.99
C ALA A 49 2.52 -23.18 3.80
N ALA A 50 2.96 -24.40 3.51
CA ALA A 50 2.64 -25.59 4.32
C ALA A 50 3.16 -25.45 5.76
N GLY A 51 4.34 -24.86 5.94
CA GLY A 51 4.89 -24.51 7.26
C GLY A 51 4.05 -23.47 8.02
N GLU A 52 3.47 -22.49 7.32
CA GLU A 52 2.54 -21.53 7.91
C GLU A 52 1.24 -22.17 8.37
N LEU A 53 0.67 -23.09 7.56
CA LEU A 53 -0.50 -23.87 7.97
C LEU A 53 -0.18 -24.76 9.17
N ARG A 54 0.96 -25.46 9.18
CA ARG A 54 1.41 -26.24 10.34
C ARG A 54 1.50 -25.36 11.59
N ARG A 55 2.15 -24.19 11.50
CA ARG A 55 2.29 -23.26 12.62
C ARG A 55 0.93 -22.80 13.13
N ALA A 56 0.00 -22.47 12.24
CA ALA A 56 -1.37 -22.08 12.62
C ALA A 56 -2.09 -23.18 13.41
N VAL A 57 -1.90 -24.45 13.03
CA VAL A 57 -2.47 -25.61 13.75
C VAL A 57 -1.81 -25.78 15.12
N GLU A 58 -0.48 -25.72 15.18
CA GLU A 58 0.30 -25.89 16.42
C GLU A 58 0.02 -24.77 17.44
N GLU A 59 -0.13 -23.52 16.99
CA GLU A 59 -0.53 -22.38 17.82
C GLU A 59 -1.92 -22.56 18.45
N LYS A 60 -2.77 -23.42 17.87
CA LYS A 60 -4.09 -23.79 18.42
C LYS A 60 -4.06 -25.01 19.34
N GLY A 61 -2.88 -25.59 19.56
CA GLY A 61 -2.68 -26.72 20.46
C GLY A 61 -2.87 -28.10 19.82
N ASP A 62 -3.09 -28.16 18.51
CA ASP A 62 -3.19 -29.40 17.73
C ASP A 62 -1.82 -29.77 17.13
N SER A 63 -1.61 -31.06 16.83
CA SER A 63 -0.38 -31.53 16.18
C SER A 63 -0.54 -31.53 14.66
N CYS A 64 0.53 -31.22 13.93
CA CYS A 64 0.50 -31.26 12.47
C CYS A 64 1.77 -31.87 11.85
N VAL A 65 1.57 -32.73 10.85
CA VAL A 65 2.65 -33.39 10.10
C VAL A 65 2.56 -33.01 8.63
N ILE A 66 3.72 -32.78 8.00
CA ILE A 66 3.82 -32.57 6.55
C ILE A 66 4.45 -33.83 5.96
N VAL A 67 3.75 -34.46 5.01
CA VAL A 67 4.13 -35.76 4.42
C VAL A 67 4.02 -35.73 2.91
N SER A 68 4.65 -36.70 2.24
CA SER A 68 4.66 -36.78 0.77
C SER A 68 3.46 -37.56 0.24
N SER A 69 2.93 -38.50 1.04
CA SER A 69 1.80 -39.34 0.67
C SER A 69 0.80 -39.52 1.81
N PRO A 70 -0.48 -39.84 1.53
CA PRO A 70 -1.46 -40.10 2.58
C PRO A 70 -1.09 -41.26 3.51
N GLY A 71 -0.35 -42.26 3.01
CA GLY A 71 0.06 -43.42 3.81
C GLY A 71 1.06 -43.08 4.91
N GLU A 72 1.89 -42.05 4.71
CA GLU A 72 2.86 -41.55 5.69
C GLU A 72 2.23 -40.72 6.81
N ALA A 73 0.99 -40.24 6.62
CA ALA A 73 0.31 -39.36 7.58
C ALA A 73 0.06 -40.03 8.94
N GLY A 74 -0.01 -41.37 8.97
CA GLY A 74 -0.42 -42.14 10.14
C GLY A 74 -1.87 -41.88 10.51
N ASP A 75 -2.18 -41.89 11.81
CA ASP A 75 -3.50 -41.53 12.29
C ASP A 75 -3.65 -39.99 12.34
N PHE A 76 -4.66 -39.47 11.65
CA PHE A 76 -5.02 -38.04 11.63
C PHE A 76 -6.53 -37.86 11.79
N GLN A 77 -7.00 -36.67 12.14
CA GLN A 77 -8.43 -36.33 12.20
C GLN A 77 -8.90 -35.59 10.95
N ALA A 78 -8.05 -34.73 10.39
CA ALA A 78 -8.26 -34.06 9.11
C ALA A 78 -6.97 -33.99 8.30
N ALA A 79 -7.10 -33.83 6.98
CA ALA A 79 -5.96 -33.68 6.09
C ALA A 79 -6.15 -32.55 5.07
N VAL A 80 -5.04 -32.02 4.56
CA VAL A 80 -5.00 -31.10 3.42
C VAL A 80 -4.13 -31.74 2.34
N THR A 81 -4.65 -31.89 1.13
CA THR A 81 -3.87 -32.34 -0.03
C THR A 81 -3.54 -31.17 -0.93
N VAL A 82 -2.27 -31.04 -1.30
CA VAL A 82 -1.79 -29.98 -2.19
C VAL A 82 -1.61 -30.59 -3.58
N THR A 83 -2.39 -30.13 -4.55
CA THR A 83 -2.48 -30.73 -5.88
C THR A 83 -2.23 -29.69 -6.97
N PHE A 84 -1.22 -29.93 -7.81
CA PHE A 84 -1.06 -29.16 -9.04
C PHE A 84 -2.09 -29.58 -10.09
N VAL A 85 -2.72 -28.63 -10.77
CA VAL A 85 -3.69 -28.87 -11.85
C VAL A 85 -3.34 -28.04 -13.08
N THR A 86 -3.63 -28.52 -14.28
CA THR A 86 -3.41 -27.77 -15.53
C THR A 86 -4.69 -27.08 -16.00
N GLY A 87 -4.57 -25.94 -16.69
CA GLY A 87 -5.69 -25.28 -17.38
C GLY A 87 -6.48 -24.26 -16.54
N SER A 88 -6.09 -23.99 -15.30
CA SER A 88 -6.64 -22.89 -14.50
C SER A 88 -5.89 -21.57 -14.74
N PRO A 89 -6.55 -20.41 -14.64
CA PRO A 89 -5.88 -19.10 -14.73
C PRO A 89 -4.72 -18.96 -13.75
N ALA A 90 -3.70 -18.18 -14.11
CA ALA A 90 -2.56 -17.91 -13.23
C ALA A 90 -3.02 -17.33 -11.88
N GLU A 91 -2.37 -17.76 -10.81
CA GLU A 91 -2.60 -17.41 -9.41
C GLU A 91 -4.00 -17.76 -8.87
N SER A 92 -4.88 -18.37 -9.68
CA SER A 92 -6.16 -18.90 -9.22
C SER A 92 -5.98 -20.14 -8.36
N PHE A 93 -6.94 -20.40 -7.49
CA PHE A 93 -6.94 -21.61 -6.68
C PHE A 93 -8.34 -22.12 -6.37
N ARG A 94 -8.38 -23.39 -5.99
CA ARG A 94 -9.59 -24.09 -5.58
C ARG A 94 -9.35 -24.88 -4.30
N LEU A 95 -10.24 -24.73 -3.34
CA LEU A 95 -10.33 -25.57 -2.14
C LEU A 95 -11.59 -26.43 -2.24
N ALA A 96 -11.47 -27.75 -2.22
CA ALA A 96 -12.63 -28.65 -2.34
C ALA A 96 -12.67 -29.68 -1.20
N PRO A 97 -13.84 -29.94 -0.58
CA PRO A 97 -13.97 -31.01 0.40
C PRO A 97 -13.74 -32.37 -0.26
N GLU A 98 -13.03 -33.25 0.43
CA GLU A 98 -12.79 -34.64 0.03
C GLU A 98 -12.67 -35.56 1.24
N LYS A 99 -12.45 -36.87 1.00
CA LYS A 99 -12.17 -37.83 2.07
C LYS A 99 -10.91 -38.64 1.76
N ILE A 100 -10.10 -38.87 2.78
CA ILE A 100 -8.91 -39.72 2.72
C ILE A 100 -9.04 -40.78 3.80
N SER A 101 -9.02 -42.05 3.42
CA SER A 101 -9.22 -43.17 4.34
C SER A 101 -10.48 -43.00 5.21
N GLY A 102 -11.56 -42.48 4.61
CA GLY A 102 -12.85 -42.22 5.29
C GLY A 102 -12.90 -40.95 6.16
N LYS A 103 -11.77 -40.25 6.34
CA LYS A 103 -11.65 -39.06 7.20
C LYS A 103 -11.76 -37.77 6.39
N GLN A 104 -12.13 -36.68 7.05
CA GLN A 104 -12.31 -35.37 6.42
C GLN A 104 -11.00 -34.86 5.83
N ALA A 105 -11.05 -34.31 4.63
CA ALA A 105 -9.90 -33.68 3.99
C ALA A 105 -10.32 -32.52 3.09
N VAL A 106 -9.36 -31.64 2.78
CA VAL A 106 -9.52 -30.57 1.79
C VAL A 106 -8.44 -30.67 0.74
N ARG A 107 -8.86 -30.69 -0.52
CA ARG A 107 -7.96 -30.54 -1.65
C ARG A 107 -7.72 -29.07 -1.95
N ALA A 108 -6.49 -28.63 -1.76
CA ALA A 108 -5.99 -27.34 -2.23
C ALA A 108 -5.33 -27.53 -3.60
N SER A 109 -5.84 -26.85 -4.63
CA SER A 109 -5.37 -27.01 -6.00
C SER A 109 -5.20 -25.70 -6.76
N ALA A 110 -4.17 -25.63 -7.61
CA ALA A 110 -3.87 -24.49 -8.47
C ALA A 110 -2.94 -24.89 -9.63
N SER A 111 -2.81 -24.00 -10.62
CA SER A 111 -1.97 -24.19 -11.81
C SER A 111 -0.57 -23.60 -11.73
N ASP A 112 -0.22 -22.98 -10.61
CA ASP A 112 1.13 -22.48 -10.34
C ASP A 112 1.44 -22.44 -8.83
N ASN A 113 2.70 -22.12 -8.51
CA ASN A 113 3.18 -22.01 -7.12
C ASN A 113 2.39 -20.98 -6.31
N ARG A 114 2.00 -19.86 -6.91
CA ARG A 114 1.40 -18.73 -6.20
C ARG A 114 -0.06 -19.00 -5.85
N GLY A 115 -0.82 -19.63 -6.74
CA GLY A 115 -2.15 -20.14 -6.45
C GLY A 115 -2.13 -21.21 -5.35
N LEU A 116 -1.13 -22.12 -5.35
CA LEU A 116 -0.97 -23.09 -4.25
C LEU A 116 -0.63 -22.39 -2.92
N VAL A 117 0.25 -21.39 -2.93
CA VAL A 117 0.53 -20.55 -1.76
C VAL A 117 -0.75 -19.91 -1.24
N TYR A 118 -1.53 -19.26 -2.11
CA TYR A 118 -2.80 -18.62 -1.72
C TYR A 118 -3.79 -19.62 -1.13
N ALA A 119 -3.95 -20.79 -1.75
CA ALA A 119 -4.82 -21.85 -1.25
C ALA A 119 -4.45 -22.30 0.17
N ILE A 120 -3.16 -22.56 0.41
CA ILE A 120 -2.67 -23.03 1.70
C ILE A 120 -2.75 -21.92 2.75
N THR A 121 -2.37 -20.68 2.39
CA THR A 121 -2.45 -19.54 3.33
C THR A 121 -3.89 -19.14 3.66
N GLU A 122 -4.86 -19.37 2.76
CA GLU A 122 -6.29 -19.23 3.06
C GLU A 122 -6.75 -20.23 4.12
N LEU A 123 -6.29 -21.49 4.04
CA LEU A 123 -6.55 -22.49 5.08
C LEU A 123 -5.85 -22.14 6.40
N ALA A 124 -4.59 -21.67 6.34
CA ALA A 124 -3.86 -21.22 7.52
C ALA A 124 -4.58 -20.05 8.22
N ASP A 125 -5.07 -19.08 7.45
CA ASP A 125 -5.84 -17.95 7.96
C ASP A 125 -7.15 -18.38 8.63
N ARG A 126 -7.86 -19.35 8.05
CA ARG A 126 -9.06 -19.95 8.67
C ARG A 126 -8.72 -20.59 10.01
N VAL A 127 -7.65 -21.38 10.08
CA VAL A 127 -7.20 -22.03 11.33
C VAL A 127 -6.81 -20.97 12.38
N ARG A 128 -6.00 -19.96 12.01
CA ARG A 128 -5.56 -18.89 12.92
C ARG A 128 -6.72 -18.18 13.61
N HIS A 129 -7.83 -17.98 12.89
CA HIS A 129 -9.01 -17.25 13.40
C HIS A 129 -10.14 -18.15 13.90
N ALA A 130 -9.96 -19.48 13.89
CA ALA A 130 -10.93 -20.42 14.42
C ALA A 130 -10.65 -20.82 15.88
N THR A 131 -11.65 -21.39 16.53
CA THR A 131 -11.53 -22.06 17.84
C THR A 131 -11.10 -23.51 17.72
N ASN A 132 -11.40 -24.17 16.59
CA ASN A 132 -11.09 -25.57 16.33
C ASN A 132 -10.45 -25.72 14.93
N PRO A 133 -9.19 -26.18 14.82
CA PRO A 133 -8.50 -26.35 13.53
C PRO A 133 -9.18 -27.33 12.57
N VAL A 134 -9.67 -28.47 13.06
CA VAL A 134 -10.36 -29.49 12.23
C VAL A 134 -11.64 -28.91 11.61
N ALA A 135 -12.42 -28.16 12.39
CA ALA A 135 -13.61 -27.50 11.89
C ALA A 135 -13.27 -26.40 10.87
N ALA A 136 -12.19 -25.65 11.08
CA ALA A 136 -11.72 -24.61 10.15
C ALA A 136 -11.28 -25.18 8.79
N LEU A 137 -10.81 -26.43 8.78
CA LEU A 137 -10.45 -27.19 7.59
C LEU A 137 -11.62 -28.01 7.03
N THR A 138 -12.84 -27.89 7.56
CA THR A 138 -14.01 -28.58 7.01
C THR A 138 -14.80 -27.62 6.14
N LEU A 139 -14.86 -27.89 4.83
CA LEU A 139 -15.58 -27.05 3.86
C LEU A 139 -16.97 -27.62 3.57
N ALA A 140 -18.00 -26.77 3.63
CA ALA A 140 -19.37 -27.15 3.25
C ALA A 140 -19.55 -27.28 1.74
N ALA A 141 -18.80 -26.49 0.96
CA ALA A 141 -18.81 -26.48 -0.49
C ALA A 141 -17.41 -26.10 -1.02
N PRO A 142 -17.09 -26.43 -2.29
CA PRO A 142 -15.88 -25.93 -2.92
C PRO A 142 -15.81 -24.39 -2.93
N LEU A 143 -14.60 -23.85 -2.71
CA LEU A 143 -14.26 -22.45 -2.90
C LEU A 143 -13.35 -22.34 -4.13
N GLU A 144 -13.68 -21.43 -5.04
CA GLU A 144 -12.89 -21.11 -6.23
C GLU A 144 -12.62 -19.61 -6.26
N GLU A 145 -11.38 -19.23 -6.49
CA GLU A 145 -10.89 -17.86 -6.33
C GLU A 145 -9.88 -17.57 -7.45
N GLN A 146 -9.99 -16.40 -8.09
CA GLN A 146 -9.08 -15.97 -9.16
C GLN A 146 -8.80 -14.46 -9.09
N PRO A 147 -7.63 -13.98 -9.54
CA PRO A 147 -7.30 -12.57 -9.51
C PRO A 147 -8.07 -11.75 -10.57
N ALA A 148 -8.52 -10.55 -10.22
CA ALA A 148 -9.01 -9.51 -11.12
C ALA A 148 -7.85 -8.66 -11.69
N ASN A 149 -6.84 -8.38 -10.86
CA ASN A 149 -5.67 -7.60 -11.24
C ASN A 149 -4.45 -8.50 -11.39
N ARG A 150 -3.70 -8.34 -12.48
CA ARG A 150 -2.47 -9.11 -12.75
C ARG A 150 -1.34 -8.74 -11.78
N VAL A 151 -1.27 -7.49 -11.34
CA VAL A 151 -0.29 -6.97 -10.39
C VAL A 151 -1.01 -6.28 -9.23
N ARG A 152 -0.65 -6.70 -8.03
CA ARG A 152 -1.14 -6.17 -6.76
C ARG A 152 0.11 -5.93 -5.93
N SER A 153 0.66 -4.73 -6.10
CA SER A 153 1.96 -4.34 -5.54
C SER A 153 1.78 -3.47 -4.31
N ILE A 154 2.66 -3.65 -3.33
CA ILE A 154 2.86 -2.70 -2.23
C ILE A 154 4.28 -2.15 -2.31
N ASN A 155 4.41 -0.85 -2.13
CA ASN A 155 5.69 -0.15 -2.18
C ASN A 155 6.03 0.43 -0.80
N ARG A 156 7.19 0.06 -0.26
CA ARG A 156 7.79 0.60 0.97
C ARG A 156 9.01 1.44 0.62
N ALA A 157 9.13 2.64 1.18
CA ALA A 157 10.28 3.50 0.95
C ALA A 157 11.17 3.61 2.17
N PHE A 158 12.49 3.60 1.95
CA PHE A 158 13.48 4.10 2.89
C PHE A 158 13.65 5.59 2.64
N VAL A 159 13.27 6.43 3.61
CA VAL A 159 13.29 7.90 3.48
C VAL A 159 13.96 8.61 4.64
N SER A 160 14.28 7.90 5.73
CA SER A 160 14.88 8.45 6.95
C SER A 160 15.74 7.40 7.63
N ASP A 161 17.06 7.59 7.68
CA ASP A 161 17.94 6.68 8.42
C ASP A 161 17.61 6.59 9.92
N VAL A 162 17.12 7.67 10.52
CA VAL A 162 16.67 7.72 11.92
C VAL A 162 15.47 6.82 12.19
N GLU A 163 14.52 6.75 11.25
CA GLU A 163 13.27 6.00 11.44
C GLU A 163 13.29 4.63 10.76
N ASP A 164 14.15 4.44 9.75
CA ASP A 164 14.07 3.31 8.83
C ASP A 164 15.15 2.26 8.99
N LYS A 165 16.34 2.61 9.50
CA LYS A 165 17.41 1.62 9.72
C LYS A 165 16.97 0.48 10.63
N SER A 166 16.14 0.78 11.64
CA SER A 166 15.68 -0.21 12.61
C SER A 166 14.90 -1.35 11.95
N TRP A 167 13.93 -1.05 11.08
CA TRP A 167 13.20 -2.07 10.33
C TRP A 167 13.97 -2.59 9.11
N PHE A 168 14.81 -1.77 8.49
CA PHE A 168 15.58 -2.19 7.31
C PHE A 168 16.54 -3.35 7.64
N TYR A 169 17.18 -3.32 8.81
CA TYR A 169 18.09 -4.38 9.26
C TYR A 169 17.42 -5.50 10.08
N ASP A 170 16.13 -5.39 10.41
CA ASP A 170 15.42 -6.37 11.23
C ASP A 170 14.92 -7.55 10.38
N ARG A 171 15.52 -8.72 10.58
CA ARG A 171 15.17 -9.93 9.83
C ARG A 171 13.80 -10.49 10.19
N ASP A 172 13.36 -10.33 11.44
CA ASP A 172 12.07 -10.85 11.89
C ASP A 172 10.94 -9.93 11.40
N TYR A 173 11.16 -8.61 11.41
CA TYR A 173 10.29 -7.65 10.73
C TYR A 173 9.99 -8.07 9.29
N TRP A 174 11.04 -8.33 8.49
CA TRP A 174 10.86 -8.69 7.08
C TRP A 174 10.17 -10.02 6.89
N ARG A 175 10.48 -11.01 7.74
CA ARG A 175 9.82 -12.30 7.68
C ARG A 175 8.32 -12.16 7.93
N ASP A 176 7.93 -11.40 8.94
CA ASP A 176 6.53 -11.23 9.31
C ASP A 176 5.78 -10.37 8.28
N TYR A 177 6.36 -9.23 7.89
CA TYR A 177 5.74 -8.30 6.93
C TYR A 177 5.50 -8.97 5.57
N LEU A 178 6.52 -9.60 4.98
CA LEU A 178 6.38 -10.27 3.68
C LEU A 178 5.41 -11.46 3.75
N SER A 179 5.38 -12.21 4.86
CA SER A 179 4.39 -13.27 5.10
C SER A 179 2.97 -12.71 5.13
N TYR A 180 2.77 -11.56 5.77
CA TYR A 180 1.47 -10.91 5.85
C TYR A 180 0.99 -10.43 4.48
N LEU A 181 1.88 -9.86 3.66
CA LEU A 181 1.53 -9.43 2.31
C LEU A 181 1.06 -10.58 1.43
N VAL A 182 1.82 -11.67 1.35
CA VAL A 182 1.45 -12.81 0.49
C VAL A 182 0.20 -13.54 1.01
N THR A 183 0.02 -13.64 2.32
CA THR A 183 -1.20 -14.21 2.94
C THR A 183 -2.46 -13.41 2.57
N ASN A 184 -2.30 -12.11 2.32
CA ASN A 184 -3.36 -11.24 1.85
C ASN A 184 -3.33 -11.02 0.34
N ARG A 185 -2.67 -11.92 -0.42
CA ARG A 185 -2.73 -12.02 -1.87
C ARG A 185 -2.11 -10.84 -2.64
N PHE A 186 -1.23 -10.07 -2.03
CA PHE A 186 -0.27 -9.28 -2.80
C PHE A 186 0.65 -10.24 -3.58
N ASN A 187 1.03 -9.88 -4.80
CA ASN A 187 1.96 -10.67 -5.61
C ASN A 187 3.27 -9.96 -5.93
N ARG A 188 3.38 -8.67 -5.58
CA ARG A 188 4.61 -7.89 -5.73
C ARG A 188 4.90 -7.05 -4.50
N PHE A 189 6.16 -7.01 -4.12
CA PHE A 189 6.71 -6.07 -3.16
C PHE A 189 7.76 -5.20 -3.84
N SER A 190 7.63 -3.88 -3.70
CA SER A 190 8.61 -2.89 -4.12
C SER A 190 9.30 -2.29 -2.91
N LEU A 191 10.64 -2.32 -2.89
CA LEU A 191 11.44 -1.55 -1.95
C LEU A 191 12.04 -0.35 -2.68
N ALA A 192 11.81 0.85 -2.16
CA ALA A 192 12.18 2.08 -2.82
C ALA A 192 13.27 2.86 -2.09
N PHE A 193 14.27 3.28 -2.87
CA PHE A 193 15.35 4.16 -2.45
C PHE A 193 15.30 5.47 -3.26
N GLY A 194 15.81 6.56 -2.70
CA GLY A 194 15.81 7.88 -3.34
C GLY A 194 14.51 8.68 -3.21
N TRP A 195 13.52 8.21 -2.43
CA TRP A 195 12.25 8.91 -2.27
C TRP A 195 12.26 10.05 -1.22
N GLY A 196 13.37 10.18 -0.48
CA GLY A 196 13.53 11.16 0.61
C GLY A 196 13.32 12.63 0.21
N TYR A 197 13.52 12.99 -1.06
CA TYR A 197 13.33 14.36 -1.59
C TYR A 197 12.77 14.32 -3.01
N ASP A 198 11.99 15.34 -3.38
CA ASP A 198 11.47 15.46 -4.75
C ASP A 198 12.59 15.85 -5.71
N PHE A 199 13.50 16.74 -5.28
CA PHE A 199 14.62 17.24 -6.07
C PHE A 199 15.95 17.02 -5.34
N PRO A 200 17.07 16.88 -6.07
CA PRO A 200 18.40 16.90 -5.47
C PRO A 200 18.80 18.35 -5.12
N ARG A 201 17.97 19.04 -4.33
CA ARG A 201 18.17 20.42 -3.89
C ARG A 201 17.72 20.60 -2.44
N GLY A 202 18.49 21.35 -1.65
CA GLY A 202 18.16 21.59 -0.24
C GLY A 202 18.16 20.30 0.60
N VAL A 203 18.95 19.31 0.19
CA VAL A 203 19.00 17.98 0.79
C VAL A 203 19.73 18.05 2.14
N THR A 204 19.21 17.34 3.14
CA THR A 204 19.80 17.22 4.48
C THR A 204 20.00 15.75 4.89
N GLY A 205 18.95 14.94 4.93
CA GLY A 205 19.00 13.50 5.22
C GLY A 205 18.98 12.65 3.95
N ASP A 206 20.15 12.35 3.41
CA ASP A 206 20.39 11.84 2.04
C ASP A 206 20.76 10.35 1.97
N TYR A 207 20.56 9.60 3.05
CA TYR A 207 20.88 8.18 3.07
C TYR A 207 20.11 7.42 1.97
N LEU A 208 20.84 6.63 1.16
CA LEU A 208 20.31 5.93 -0.02
C LEU A 208 19.62 6.85 -1.05
N HIS A 209 19.99 8.14 -1.14
CA HIS A 209 19.42 9.03 -2.17
C HIS A 209 19.85 8.60 -3.57
N PHE A 210 21.16 8.48 -3.79
CA PHE A 210 21.79 7.85 -4.96
C PHE A 210 22.30 6.46 -4.56
N PRO A 211 21.52 5.37 -4.74
CA PRO A 211 21.69 4.17 -3.91
C PRO A 211 22.97 3.37 -4.16
N TYR A 212 23.57 3.47 -5.36
CA TYR A 212 24.66 2.60 -5.79
C TYR A 212 25.86 2.55 -4.82
N PRO A 213 26.54 3.67 -4.49
CA PRO A 213 27.69 3.65 -3.57
C PRO A 213 27.33 3.29 -2.11
N TYR A 214 26.05 3.30 -1.75
CA TYR A 214 25.59 2.83 -0.43
C TYR A 214 25.38 1.31 -0.38
N LEU A 215 25.42 0.64 -1.54
CA LEU A 215 25.11 -0.79 -1.66
C LEU A 215 26.26 -1.59 -2.26
N VAL A 216 27.04 -1.05 -3.19
CA VAL A 216 28.07 -1.82 -3.91
C VAL A 216 29.34 -1.02 -4.13
N ASP A 217 30.48 -1.71 -4.04
CA ASP A 217 31.76 -1.25 -4.56
C ASP A 217 31.90 -1.74 -6.01
N VAL A 218 32.05 -0.82 -6.97
CA VAL A 218 32.00 -1.12 -8.40
C VAL A 218 33.42 -1.22 -8.96
N PRO A 219 33.85 -2.40 -9.45
CA PRO A 219 35.21 -2.57 -9.97
C PRO A 219 35.58 -1.56 -11.05
N GLY A 220 36.75 -0.95 -10.92
CA GLY A 220 37.26 0.06 -11.86
C GLY A 220 36.79 1.50 -11.57
N TYR A 221 35.92 1.70 -10.58
CA TYR A 221 35.47 3.02 -10.14
C TYR A 221 35.92 3.29 -8.70
N LYS A 222 36.18 4.55 -8.38
CA LYS A 222 36.52 4.99 -7.02
C LYS A 222 35.40 5.86 -6.45
N VAL A 223 34.16 5.39 -6.58
CA VAL A 223 32.96 6.13 -6.18
C VAL A 223 32.59 5.76 -4.76
N ARG A 224 32.32 6.76 -3.92
CA ARG A 224 31.99 6.56 -2.50
C ARG A 224 30.88 7.51 -2.06
N ALA A 225 30.02 7.01 -1.17
CA ALA A 225 29.17 7.86 -0.36
C ALA A 225 29.97 8.21 0.91
N VAL A 226 30.33 9.46 1.12
CA VAL A 226 31.09 9.90 2.29
C VAL A 226 30.11 10.56 3.26
N PRO A 227 30.16 10.29 4.58
CA PRO A 227 31.17 9.51 5.31
C PRO A 227 30.77 8.03 5.55
N LEU A 228 30.04 7.39 4.62
CA LEU A 228 29.64 5.98 4.78
C LEU A 228 30.88 5.07 4.76
N ASP A 229 31.03 4.24 5.79
CA ASP A 229 32.10 3.23 5.81
C ASP A 229 31.72 1.98 4.99
N ASP A 230 32.73 1.19 4.65
CA ASP A 230 32.57 -0.03 3.86
C ASP A 230 31.71 -1.08 4.59
N ALA A 231 31.76 -1.12 5.92
CA ALA A 231 31.01 -2.10 6.72
C ALA A 231 29.50 -1.82 6.68
N GLU A 232 29.11 -0.56 6.76
CA GLU A 232 27.72 -0.13 6.64
C GLU A 232 27.21 -0.33 5.19
N ARG A 233 28.04 -0.08 4.17
CA ARG A 233 27.70 -0.42 2.77
C ARG A 233 27.42 -1.92 2.62
N ASP A 234 28.31 -2.76 3.14
CA ASP A 234 28.17 -4.22 3.04
C ASP A 234 26.94 -4.72 3.82
N ARG A 235 26.65 -4.11 4.97
CA ARG A 235 25.43 -4.37 5.75
C ARG A 235 24.15 -3.98 5.00
N ASN A 236 24.16 -2.86 4.28
CA ASN A 236 23.03 -2.44 3.44
C ASN A 236 22.76 -3.46 2.33
N LEU A 237 23.83 -3.94 1.68
CA LEU A 237 23.71 -4.97 0.65
C LEU A 237 23.21 -6.30 1.23
N GLU A 238 23.70 -6.71 2.39
CA GLU A 238 23.22 -7.92 3.08
C GLU A 238 21.72 -7.81 3.41
N ALA A 239 21.27 -6.66 3.92
CA ALA A 239 19.87 -6.41 4.19
C ALA A 239 19.03 -6.49 2.90
N LEU A 240 19.43 -5.79 1.84
CA LEU A 240 18.74 -5.86 0.54
C LEU A 240 18.65 -7.30 0.02
N ARG A 241 19.76 -8.06 0.07
CA ARG A 241 19.79 -9.47 -0.34
C ARG A 241 18.84 -10.32 0.47
N PHE A 242 18.85 -10.17 1.80
CA PHE A 242 17.95 -10.90 2.69
C PHE A 242 16.49 -10.61 2.34
N ILE A 243 16.13 -9.35 2.11
CA ILE A 243 14.76 -8.96 1.74
C ILE A 243 14.35 -9.60 0.40
N VAL A 244 15.24 -9.54 -0.60
CA VAL A 244 15.03 -10.15 -1.93
C VAL A 244 14.82 -11.66 -1.82
N GLU A 245 15.67 -12.36 -1.06
CA GLU A 245 15.59 -13.80 -0.84
C GLU A 245 14.30 -14.18 -0.09
N GLN A 246 13.95 -13.44 0.97
CA GLN A 246 12.73 -13.68 1.73
C GLN A 246 11.45 -13.38 0.94
N THR A 247 11.50 -12.46 -0.01
CA THR A 247 10.41 -12.17 -0.94
C THR A 247 10.19 -13.36 -1.88
N ALA A 248 11.27 -13.85 -2.49
CA ALA A 248 11.23 -15.02 -3.39
C ALA A 248 10.81 -16.31 -2.67
N ALA A 249 11.31 -16.55 -1.45
CA ALA A 249 10.98 -17.73 -0.65
C ALA A 249 9.47 -17.84 -0.32
N ARG A 250 8.72 -16.73 -0.41
CA ARG A 250 7.27 -16.66 -0.22
C ARG A 250 6.48 -16.72 -1.53
N GLY A 251 7.16 -16.79 -2.68
CA GLY A 251 6.52 -16.73 -3.99
C GLY A 251 6.03 -15.34 -4.38
N LEU A 252 6.53 -14.29 -3.73
CA LEU A 252 6.25 -12.88 -4.03
C LEU A 252 7.31 -12.33 -5.00
N ASP A 253 6.91 -11.48 -5.94
CA ASP A 253 7.86 -10.83 -6.86
C ASP A 253 8.52 -9.63 -6.17
N PHE A 254 9.85 -9.52 -6.26
CA PHE A 254 10.59 -8.36 -5.76
C PHE A 254 10.87 -7.35 -6.88
N GLN A 255 10.52 -6.09 -6.62
CA GLN A 255 10.83 -4.92 -7.46
C GLN A 255 11.77 -3.98 -6.67
N LEU A 256 12.85 -3.51 -7.30
CA LEU A 256 13.69 -2.47 -6.71
C LEU A 256 13.34 -1.12 -7.35
N ALA A 257 12.88 -0.15 -6.55
CA ALA A 257 12.59 1.19 -7.04
C ALA A 257 13.79 2.13 -6.77
N LEU A 258 14.40 2.62 -7.85
CA LEU A 258 15.50 3.58 -7.82
C LEU A 258 14.96 4.94 -8.28
N TRP A 259 14.63 5.79 -7.31
CA TRP A 259 13.91 7.03 -7.57
C TRP A 259 14.80 8.21 -7.95
N THR A 260 16.09 8.14 -7.64
CA THR A 260 17.05 9.17 -8.08
C THR A 260 18.30 8.56 -8.69
N HIS A 261 18.84 9.30 -9.64
CA HIS A 261 20.13 9.11 -10.27
C HIS A 261 20.99 10.37 -10.12
N ALA A 262 20.66 11.27 -9.19
CA ALA A 262 21.41 12.48 -8.92
C ALA A 262 22.62 12.15 -8.03
N TYR A 263 23.84 12.19 -8.56
CA TYR A 263 25.05 12.04 -7.73
C TYR A 263 25.49 13.35 -7.06
N GLN A 264 24.94 14.49 -7.46
CA GLN A 264 25.20 15.80 -6.86
C GLN A 264 23.90 16.39 -6.30
N TRP A 265 23.96 17.01 -5.12
CA TRP A 265 22.87 17.83 -4.59
C TRP A 265 23.22 19.31 -4.66
N THR A 266 22.35 20.05 -5.35
CA THR A 266 22.45 21.49 -5.52
C THR A 266 22.00 22.22 -4.25
N ASP A 267 22.59 23.37 -3.91
CA ASP A 267 22.20 24.21 -2.76
C ASP A 267 21.91 23.42 -1.46
N SER A 268 22.75 22.43 -1.16
CA SER A 268 22.54 21.48 -0.05
C SER A 268 23.68 21.57 0.98
N PRO A 269 23.91 22.74 1.63
CA PRO A 269 25.04 22.95 2.55
C PRO A 269 24.94 22.15 3.86
N ARG A 270 23.81 21.46 4.09
CA ARG A 270 23.52 20.65 5.27
C ARG A 270 23.34 19.17 4.94
N ALA A 271 23.75 18.73 3.75
CA ALA A 271 23.72 17.32 3.38
C ALA A 271 24.61 16.52 4.34
N GLN A 272 24.13 15.36 4.77
CA GLN A 272 24.83 14.49 5.72
C GLN A 272 25.83 13.55 5.03
N HIS A 273 25.61 13.25 3.76
CA HIS A 273 26.55 12.52 2.93
C HIS A 273 26.95 13.38 1.71
N HIS A 274 27.84 12.85 0.87
CA HIS A 274 28.31 13.35 -0.45
C HIS A 274 28.78 12.19 -1.31
N ILE A 275 28.55 12.28 -2.64
CA ILE A 275 29.09 11.30 -3.59
C ILE A 275 30.40 11.83 -4.18
N GLU A 276 31.48 11.12 -3.94
CA GLU A 276 32.80 11.40 -4.51
C GLU A 276 33.13 10.43 -5.66
N GLY A 277 34.05 10.82 -6.54
CA GLY A 277 34.60 9.94 -7.58
C GLY A 277 33.79 9.82 -8.87
N LEU A 278 32.74 10.64 -9.05
CA LEU A 278 31.96 10.74 -10.28
C LEU A 278 32.12 12.09 -10.97
N THR A 279 32.09 12.05 -12.31
CA THR A 279 31.96 13.22 -13.18
C THR A 279 30.75 13.03 -14.10
N PRO A 280 30.29 14.08 -14.81
CA PRO A 280 29.23 13.93 -15.80
C PRO A 280 29.51 12.84 -16.84
N GLU A 281 30.78 12.69 -17.27
CA GLU A 281 31.21 11.72 -18.28
C GLU A 281 31.18 10.28 -17.75
N THR A 282 31.53 10.07 -16.48
CA THR A 282 31.56 8.72 -15.87
C THR A 282 30.24 8.31 -15.25
N HIS A 283 29.27 9.22 -15.13
CA HIS A 283 28.02 9.00 -14.42
C HIS A 283 27.18 7.86 -15.02
N ALA A 284 26.81 7.93 -16.30
CA ALA A 284 25.97 6.89 -16.93
C ALA A 284 26.68 5.53 -17.00
N PRO A 285 27.97 5.45 -17.39
CA PRO A 285 28.73 4.19 -17.34
C PRO A 285 28.80 3.58 -15.93
N TYR A 286 29.02 4.40 -14.89
CA TYR A 286 29.01 3.91 -13.50
C TYR A 286 27.64 3.33 -13.12
N CYS A 287 26.54 4.06 -13.38
CA CYS A 287 25.19 3.58 -13.10
C CYS A 287 24.89 2.24 -13.79
N ARG A 288 25.37 2.06 -15.04
CA ARG A 288 25.26 0.79 -15.78
C ARG A 288 25.97 -0.35 -15.05
N GLU A 289 27.25 -0.17 -14.71
CA GLU A 289 28.05 -1.22 -14.05
C GLU A 289 27.55 -1.53 -12.63
N ALA A 290 27.18 -0.50 -11.87
CA ALA A 290 26.63 -0.64 -10.53
C ALA A 290 25.30 -1.42 -10.55
N LEU A 291 24.41 -1.10 -11.50
CA LEU A 291 23.15 -1.81 -11.67
C LEU A 291 23.37 -3.27 -12.09
N ALA A 292 24.28 -3.52 -13.02
CA ALA A 292 24.62 -4.89 -13.44
C ALA A 292 25.16 -5.72 -12.26
N LEU A 293 26.04 -5.13 -11.44
CA LEU A 293 26.56 -5.77 -10.23
C LEU A 293 25.47 -6.05 -9.20
N LEU A 294 24.55 -5.11 -8.96
CA LEU A 294 23.40 -5.31 -8.09
C LEU A 294 22.49 -6.44 -8.58
N LEU A 295 22.14 -6.47 -9.87
CA LEU A 295 21.28 -7.51 -10.45
C LEU A 295 21.91 -8.90 -10.42
N LYS A 296 23.25 -8.97 -10.52
CA LYS A 296 24.03 -10.20 -10.35
C LYS A 296 24.04 -10.66 -8.89
N THR A 297 24.23 -9.73 -7.96
CA THR A 297 24.37 -10.02 -6.53
C THR A 297 23.02 -10.34 -5.85
N CYS A 298 21.93 -9.79 -6.38
CA CYS A 298 20.57 -9.99 -5.92
C CYS A 298 19.71 -10.62 -7.04
N PRO A 299 19.89 -11.92 -7.36
CA PRO A 299 19.23 -12.56 -8.51
C PRO A 299 17.69 -12.65 -8.39
N GLY A 300 17.14 -12.46 -7.18
CA GLY A 300 15.70 -12.40 -6.95
C GLY A 300 15.04 -11.07 -7.36
N ILE A 301 15.79 -10.02 -7.72
CA ILE A 301 15.22 -8.77 -8.25
C ILE A 301 14.59 -9.06 -9.61
N ARG A 302 13.27 -8.96 -9.74
CA ARG A 302 12.55 -9.31 -10.98
C ARG A 302 12.17 -8.11 -11.85
N GLY A 303 12.19 -6.92 -11.27
CA GLY A 303 11.95 -5.68 -11.98
C GLY A 303 12.56 -4.48 -11.29
N LEU A 304 12.64 -3.39 -12.04
CA LEU A 304 13.17 -2.10 -11.63
C LEU A 304 12.12 -1.04 -11.87
N THR A 305 11.86 -0.21 -10.86
CA THR A 305 11.04 0.99 -11.01
C THR A 305 11.95 2.21 -11.04
N LEU A 306 11.82 3.04 -12.08
CA LEU A 306 12.71 4.17 -12.35
C LEU A 306 11.91 5.46 -12.51
N ARG A 307 12.34 6.51 -11.81
CA ARG A 307 11.87 7.87 -12.09
C ARG A 307 12.70 8.41 -13.25
N VAL A 308 12.09 8.56 -14.43
CA VAL A 308 12.82 8.86 -15.69
C VAL A 308 12.76 10.32 -16.13
N HIS A 309 12.25 11.20 -15.26
CA HIS A 309 12.09 12.62 -15.53
C HIS A 309 12.98 13.48 -14.64
N GLY A 310 12.93 14.81 -14.80
CA GLY A 310 13.92 15.75 -14.26
C GLY A 310 14.19 15.66 -12.75
N GLU A 311 13.21 15.27 -11.96
CA GLU A 311 13.34 15.11 -10.49
C GLU A 311 14.29 13.96 -10.11
N SER A 312 14.56 13.02 -11.01
CA SER A 312 15.56 11.99 -10.82
C SER A 312 16.98 12.55 -10.73
N GLY A 313 17.21 13.80 -11.13
CA GLY A 313 18.53 14.40 -11.35
C GLY A 313 19.07 14.20 -12.75
N VAL A 314 18.35 13.50 -13.61
CA VAL A 314 18.66 13.36 -15.04
C VAL A 314 17.64 14.20 -15.82
N PRO A 315 18.07 15.23 -16.58
CA PRO A 315 17.17 16.09 -17.33
C PRO A 315 16.29 15.30 -18.32
N GLU A 316 15.04 15.73 -18.48
CA GLU A 316 14.15 15.20 -19.52
C GLU A 316 14.79 15.38 -20.92
N GLY A 317 14.66 14.35 -21.76
CA GLY A 317 15.34 14.30 -23.07
C GLY A 317 16.75 13.70 -23.05
N SER A 318 17.29 13.31 -21.89
CA SER A 318 18.60 12.64 -21.76
C SER A 318 18.55 11.15 -22.15
N TYR A 319 18.07 10.83 -23.35
CA TYR A 319 17.84 9.45 -23.80
C TYR A 319 19.10 8.58 -23.79
N ASP A 320 20.27 9.14 -24.09
CA ASP A 320 21.54 8.40 -24.12
C ASP A 320 22.00 7.95 -22.74
N PHE A 321 21.67 8.73 -21.69
CA PHE A 321 21.90 8.33 -20.31
C PHE A 321 21.10 7.06 -20.00
N TRP A 322 19.79 7.08 -20.25
CA TRP A 322 18.91 5.95 -19.99
C TRP A 322 19.24 4.73 -20.83
N ARG A 323 19.54 4.94 -22.12
CA ARG A 323 20.02 3.90 -23.03
C ARG A 323 21.29 3.23 -22.51
N THR A 324 22.20 3.99 -21.90
CA THR A 324 23.42 3.47 -21.30
C THR A 324 23.12 2.68 -20.02
N LEU A 325 22.30 3.22 -19.13
CA LEU A 325 21.90 2.56 -17.89
C LEU A 325 21.19 1.23 -18.16
N PHE A 326 20.25 1.21 -19.12
CA PHE A 326 19.46 0.03 -19.48
C PHE A 326 20.30 -1.12 -20.04
N LYS A 327 21.51 -0.88 -20.55
CA LYS A 327 22.43 -1.97 -20.92
C LYS A 327 22.81 -2.84 -19.72
N GLY A 328 22.83 -2.27 -18.50
CA GLY A 328 23.03 -3.03 -17.28
C GLY A 328 21.87 -3.98 -16.96
N ILE A 329 20.67 -3.63 -17.43
CA ILE A 329 19.45 -4.45 -17.31
C ILE A 329 19.48 -5.58 -18.35
N SER A 330 19.70 -5.24 -19.63
CA SER A 330 19.73 -6.25 -20.71
C SER A 330 20.89 -7.24 -20.55
N GLY A 331 21.99 -6.83 -19.91
CA GLY A 331 23.14 -7.67 -19.60
C GLY A 331 22.93 -8.69 -18.47
N ALA A 332 21.80 -8.65 -17.76
CA ALA A 332 21.55 -9.52 -16.59
C ALA A 332 21.36 -11.01 -16.94
N GLY A 333 21.24 -11.36 -18.23
CA GLY A 333 21.07 -12.75 -18.69
C GLY A 333 19.71 -13.38 -18.35
N ARG A 334 18.76 -12.58 -17.87
CA ARG A 334 17.40 -12.98 -17.49
C ARG A 334 16.43 -11.83 -17.70
N PRO A 335 15.13 -12.08 -17.92
CA PRO A 335 14.14 -11.01 -18.00
C PRO A 335 14.09 -10.17 -16.72
N ILE A 336 14.18 -8.85 -16.87
CA ILE A 336 14.00 -7.85 -15.81
C ILE A 336 12.97 -6.85 -16.31
N GLU A 337 11.86 -6.69 -15.59
CA GLU A 337 10.86 -5.68 -15.95
C GLU A 337 11.42 -4.27 -15.75
N ILE A 338 11.21 -3.38 -16.73
CA ILE A 338 11.51 -1.95 -16.64
C ILE A 338 10.19 -1.21 -16.44
N ASP A 339 9.95 -0.72 -15.24
CA ASP A 339 8.81 0.12 -14.89
C ASP A 339 9.24 1.59 -14.80
N MET A 340 8.65 2.46 -15.62
CA MET A 340 9.00 3.88 -15.67
C MET A 340 7.87 4.75 -15.13
N HIS A 341 8.18 5.68 -14.22
CA HIS A 341 7.20 6.68 -13.78
C HIS A 341 6.74 7.55 -14.95
N ALA A 342 5.43 7.72 -15.11
CA ALA A 342 4.86 8.34 -16.32
C ALA A 342 5.09 9.85 -16.47
N LYS A 343 5.38 10.57 -15.38
CA LYS A 343 5.52 12.04 -15.43
C LYS A 343 6.57 12.43 -16.48
N GLY A 344 6.16 13.23 -17.47
CA GLY A 344 7.05 13.70 -18.55
C GLY A 344 7.45 12.65 -19.58
N ILE A 345 6.90 11.42 -19.54
CA ILE A 345 7.28 10.38 -20.49
C ILE A 345 6.79 10.70 -21.91
N ASP A 346 7.64 10.47 -22.89
CA ASP A 346 7.35 10.58 -24.32
C ASP A 346 7.62 9.26 -25.05
N GLN A 347 7.22 9.19 -26.32
CA GLN A 347 7.40 7.97 -27.11
C GLN A 347 8.87 7.57 -27.25
N LYS A 348 9.78 8.54 -27.36
CA LYS A 348 11.21 8.26 -27.51
C LYS A 348 11.80 7.58 -26.27
N MET A 349 11.41 7.99 -25.06
CA MET A 349 11.82 7.29 -23.83
C MET A 349 11.22 5.87 -23.77
N ILE A 350 9.97 5.70 -24.18
CA ILE A 350 9.35 4.37 -24.27
C ILE A 350 10.15 3.48 -25.23
N ASP A 351 10.49 3.98 -26.42
CA ASP A 351 11.26 3.24 -27.42
C ASP A 351 12.65 2.84 -26.88
N VAL A 352 13.35 3.74 -26.19
CA VAL A 352 14.64 3.43 -25.52
C VAL A 352 14.52 2.24 -24.57
N ALA A 353 13.43 2.15 -23.80
CA ALA A 353 13.19 1.01 -22.94
C ALA A 353 12.86 -0.26 -23.75
N MET A 354 12.05 -0.14 -24.81
CA MET A 354 11.65 -1.28 -25.66
C MET A 354 12.81 -1.89 -26.44
N GLU A 355 13.81 -1.09 -26.83
CA GLU A 355 15.03 -1.55 -27.51
C GLU A 355 15.83 -2.57 -26.70
N THR A 356 15.61 -2.63 -25.38
CA THR A 356 16.26 -3.63 -24.51
C THR A 356 15.74 -5.05 -24.71
N GLY A 357 14.56 -5.21 -25.33
CA GLY A 357 13.84 -6.49 -25.42
C GLY A 357 13.23 -6.96 -24.08
N MET A 358 13.30 -6.14 -23.03
CA MET A 358 12.74 -6.46 -21.72
C MET A 358 11.23 -6.14 -21.64
N PRO A 359 10.49 -6.73 -20.68
CA PRO A 359 9.14 -6.29 -20.38
C PRO A 359 9.16 -4.83 -19.90
N VAL A 360 8.36 -3.96 -20.53
CA VAL A 360 8.27 -2.53 -20.17
C VAL A 360 6.89 -2.23 -19.60
N LYS A 361 6.87 -1.43 -18.53
CA LYS A 361 5.67 -0.82 -17.97
C LYS A 361 5.84 0.68 -17.80
N ILE A 362 4.73 1.38 -17.87
CA ILE A 362 4.63 2.80 -17.53
C ILE A 362 3.68 2.92 -16.35
N SER A 363 4.11 3.65 -15.33
CA SER A 363 3.38 3.83 -14.08
C SER A 363 2.82 5.24 -13.93
N PRO A 364 1.60 5.51 -14.44
CA PRO A 364 0.89 6.74 -14.16
C PRO A 364 0.43 6.79 -12.71
N LYS A 365 0.28 8.02 -12.20
CA LYS A 365 -0.36 8.22 -10.91
C LYS A 365 -1.85 7.90 -11.04
N TYR A 366 -2.43 7.28 -10.01
CA TYR A 366 -3.86 6.99 -9.98
C TYR A 366 -4.66 8.28 -9.75
N TRP A 367 -4.37 9.01 -8.66
CA TRP A 367 -4.98 10.28 -8.28
C TRP A 367 -3.91 11.28 -7.84
N ALA A 368 -3.27 11.98 -8.79
CA ALA A 368 -2.17 12.88 -8.48
C ALA A 368 -1.16 12.24 -7.49
N GLU A 369 -0.65 12.97 -6.51
CA GLU A 369 0.21 12.38 -5.46
C GLU A 369 -0.55 11.91 -4.22
N HIS A 370 -1.82 11.55 -4.40
CA HIS A 370 -2.81 11.33 -3.36
C HIS A 370 -3.60 10.02 -3.58
N GLN A 371 -4.59 9.78 -2.70
CA GLN A 371 -5.57 8.70 -2.83
C GLN A 371 -6.97 9.32 -2.94
N GLY A 372 -7.66 9.04 -4.04
CA GLY A 372 -9.05 9.46 -4.29
C GLY A 372 -10.02 8.28 -4.24
N LEU A 373 -11.17 8.43 -4.91
CA LEU A 373 -12.18 7.38 -5.01
C LEU A 373 -11.76 6.24 -5.96
N GLY A 374 -12.39 5.07 -5.82
CA GLY A 374 -12.04 3.84 -6.57
C GLY A 374 -12.51 3.81 -8.02
N TYR A 375 -12.22 4.86 -8.80
CA TYR A 375 -12.49 4.95 -10.24
C TYR A 375 -11.43 5.85 -10.90
N HIS A 376 -11.28 5.80 -12.23
CA HIS A 376 -10.32 6.65 -12.94
C HIS A 376 -10.92 8.00 -13.35
N GLN A 377 -10.16 9.09 -13.21
CA GLN A 377 -10.57 10.44 -13.61
C GLN A 377 -11.14 10.46 -15.04
N ALA A 378 -12.32 11.06 -15.18
CA ALA A 378 -12.98 11.22 -16.49
C ALA A 378 -12.33 12.34 -17.32
N ALA A 379 -11.88 13.41 -16.66
CA ALA A 379 -11.07 14.45 -17.24
C ALA A 379 -9.93 14.85 -16.29
N ILE A 380 -8.82 15.34 -16.84
CA ILE A 380 -7.78 16.01 -16.06
C ILE A 380 -8.13 17.50 -15.92
N ARG A 381 -7.65 18.15 -14.87
CA ARG A 381 -7.84 19.60 -14.66
C ARG A 381 -7.21 20.40 -15.80
N GLU A 382 -7.86 21.50 -16.19
CA GLU A 382 -7.31 22.46 -17.16
C GLU A 382 -5.92 22.97 -16.75
N LEU A 383 -5.67 23.08 -15.44
CA LEU A 383 -4.37 23.41 -14.87
C LEU A 383 -3.24 22.44 -15.25
N GLU A 384 -3.55 21.23 -15.70
CA GLU A 384 -2.57 20.23 -16.13
C GLU A 384 -2.41 20.16 -17.65
N MET A 385 -3.20 20.93 -18.41
CA MET A 385 -3.05 21.02 -19.86
C MET A 385 -1.85 21.90 -20.22
N PRO A 386 -1.08 21.56 -21.27
CA PRO A 386 0.03 22.40 -21.74
C PRO A 386 -0.44 23.81 -22.12
N ARG A 387 0.35 24.84 -21.82
CA ARG A 387 0.02 26.24 -22.13
C ARG A 387 1.19 26.92 -22.82
N ASP A 388 0.91 27.74 -23.82
CA ASP A 388 1.94 28.48 -24.58
C ASP A 388 2.77 29.44 -23.70
N SER A 389 2.20 29.87 -22.57
CA SER A 389 2.85 30.77 -21.60
C SER A 389 3.73 30.05 -20.58
N ASP A 390 3.78 28.72 -20.58
CA ASP A 390 4.58 27.97 -19.61
C ASP A 390 6.08 28.17 -19.88
N ARG A 391 6.81 28.57 -18.83
CA ARG A 391 8.27 28.66 -18.89
C ARG A 391 8.85 27.24 -18.93
N ILE A 392 9.47 26.90 -20.06
CA ILE A 392 10.14 25.60 -20.23
C ILE A 392 11.44 25.60 -19.44
N ASP A 393 11.43 24.93 -18.29
CA ASP A 393 12.64 24.57 -17.55
C ASP A 393 13.36 23.45 -18.31
N PRO A 394 14.65 23.57 -18.67
CA PRO A 394 15.37 22.52 -19.39
C PRO A 394 15.37 21.15 -18.68
N VAL A 395 15.33 21.12 -17.35
CA VAL A 395 15.28 19.88 -16.56
C VAL A 395 13.90 19.21 -16.66
N PHE A 396 12.84 20.02 -16.83
CA PHE A 396 11.43 19.61 -16.90
C PHE A 396 10.79 19.99 -18.25
N SER A 397 11.53 19.82 -19.34
CA SER A 397 11.16 20.34 -20.66
C SER A 397 9.86 19.74 -21.21
N LEU A 398 9.53 18.52 -20.80
CA LEU A 398 8.32 17.79 -21.17
C LEU A 398 7.26 17.91 -20.07
N SER A 399 7.59 17.64 -18.80
CA SER A 399 6.59 17.61 -17.72
C SER A 399 6.09 18.99 -17.29
N ASN A 400 6.83 20.07 -17.54
CA ASN A 400 6.32 21.45 -17.46
C ASN A 400 5.94 22.03 -18.84
N GLY A 401 6.11 21.24 -19.90
CA GLY A 401 5.81 21.63 -21.28
C GLY A 401 4.74 20.72 -21.90
N SER A 402 5.08 20.11 -23.03
CA SER A 402 4.14 19.38 -23.90
C SER A 402 3.48 18.14 -23.25
N ARG A 403 4.04 17.62 -22.16
CA ARG A 403 3.58 16.41 -21.46
C ARG A 403 3.06 16.69 -20.05
N ARG A 404 2.68 17.95 -19.76
CA ARG A 404 2.16 18.37 -18.45
C ARG A 404 0.99 17.52 -17.95
N PHE A 405 0.10 17.10 -18.85
CA PHE A 405 -1.08 16.30 -18.54
C PHE A 405 -0.75 14.88 -18.03
N LEU A 406 0.52 14.43 -18.12
CA LEU A 406 0.98 13.17 -17.53
C LEU A 406 1.47 13.29 -16.09
N ARG A 407 1.48 14.49 -15.50
CA ARG A 407 1.94 14.68 -14.12
C ARG A 407 1.06 13.97 -13.09
N TYR A 408 -0.24 13.91 -13.33
CA TYR A 408 -1.25 13.52 -12.34
C TYR A 408 -2.35 12.59 -12.89
N GLY A 409 -2.11 11.98 -14.05
CA GLY A 409 -3.04 11.04 -14.67
C GLY A 409 -2.39 10.10 -15.68
N TYR A 410 -3.22 9.37 -16.41
CA TYR A 410 -2.79 8.43 -17.45
C TYR A 410 -2.65 9.06 -18.84
N GLY A 411 -3.18 10.27 -19.05
CA GLY A 411 -3.08 11.03 -20.30
C GLY A 411 -3.40 10.19 -21.54
N ASP A 412 -2.46 10.17 -22.48
CA ASP A 412 -2.57 9.50 -23.77
C ASP A 412 -1.85 8.13 -23.83
N LEU A 413 -1.59 7.51 -22.67
CA LEU A 413 -0.86 6.24 -22.60
C LEU A 413 -1.69 5.02 -23.06
N TYR A 414 -3.00 5.18 -23.26
CA TYR A 414 -3.85 4.17 -23.88
C TYR A 414 -3.84 4.32 -25.39
N GLN A 415 -2.88 3.65 -26.02
CA GLN A 415 -2.75 3.60 -27.48
C GLN A 415 -3.06 2.20 -28.01
N GLN A 416 -3.71 2.14 -29.18
CA GLN A 416 -3.96 0.88 -29.87
C GLN A 416 -2.62 0.21 -30.24
N GLY A 417 -2.49 -1.08 -29.94
CA GLY A 417 -1.28 -1.84 -30.26
C GLY A 417 -0.07 -1.52 -29.39
N ARG A 418 -0.25 -0.84 -28.24
CA ARG A 418 0.84 -0.60 -27.28
C ARG A 418 1.58 -1.90 -26.93
N ARG A 419 2.90 -1.80 -26.80
CA ARG A 419 3.78 -2.92 -26.45
C ARG A 419 4.27 -2.90 -25.00
N TYR A 420 3.79 -1.94 -24.22
CA TYR A 420 4.08 -1.77 -22.80
C TYR A 420 2.82 -2.01 -21.95
N GLY A 421 3.01 -2.43 -20.71
CA GLY A 421 1.96 -2.51 -19.71
C GLY A 421 1.72 -1.18 -19.00
N LEU A 422 0.54 -1.01 -18.40
CA LEU A 422 0.26 0.11 -17.48
C LEU A 422 0.06 -0.42 -16.07
N LEU A 423 0.74 0.19 -15.10
CA LEU A 423 0.61 -0.13 -13.68
C LEU A 423 0.28 1.15 -12.91
N TYR A 424 -0.92 1.31 -12.39
CA TYR A 424 -1.26 2.54 -11.69
C TYR A 424 -0.57 2.60 -10.33
N ARG A 425 0.05 3.74 -10.00
CA ARG A 425 0.59 3.98 -8.65
C ARG A 425 -0.35 4.84 -7.82
N MET A 426 -0.81 4.32 -6.70
CA MET A 426 -1.53 5.06 -5.66
C MET A 426 -0.55 5.65 -4.66
N TRP A 427 -0.52 6.97 -4.56
CA TRP A 427 0.43 7.70 -3.73
C TRP A 427 -0.13 7.98 -2.34
N ALA A 428 0.73 8.08 -1.32
CA ALA A 428 0.33 8.18 0.09
C ALA A 428 0.00 9.61 0.57
N GLY A 429 -0.30 10.57 -0.30
CA GLY A 429 -0.45 11.98 0.08
C GLY A 429 -1.67 12.31 0.94
N THR A 430 -2.72 11.49 0.88
CA THR A 430 -4.01 11.69 1.56
C THR A 430 -4.02 11.11 2.98
N GLN A 431 -3.83 9.79 3.10
CA GLN A 431 -3.93 9.06 4.37
C GLN A 431 -2.53 8.75 4.90
N ARG A 432 -1.93 9.71 5.61
CA ARG A 432 -0.51 9.65 5.98
C ARG A 432 -0.27 8.95 7.29
N MET A 433 -1.08 9.22 8.31
CA MET A 433 -0.84 8.76 9.68
C MET A 433 -2.01 7.99 10.27
N LEU A 434 -3.25 8.31 9.89
CA LEU A 434 -4.44 7.71 10.49
C LEU A 434 -4.67 6.30 9.93
N LEU A 435 -5.24 5.41 10.73
CA LEU A 435 -5.68 4.09 10.30
C LEU A 435 -6.84 4.19 9.32
N TRP A 436 -6.84 3.33 8.31
CA TRP A 436 -7.90 3.28 7.31
C TRP A 436 -8.13 1.87 6.75
N GLY A 437 -9.35 1.62 6.29
CA GLY A 437 -9.76 0.33 5.75
C GLY A 437 -11.25 0.31 5.46
N ASP A 438 -11.61 0.41 4.18
CA ASP A 438 -12.99 0.30 3.71
C ASP A 438 -13.07 -0.77 2.61
N PRO A 439 -13.78 -1.89 2.85
CA PRO A 439 -13.99 -2.92 1.83
C PRO A 439 -14.64 -2.39 0.55
N ALA A 440 -15.56 -1.42 0.63
CA ALA A 440 -16.20 -0.91 -0.59
C ALA A 440 -15.21 -0.16 -1.48
N SER A 441 -14.40 0.71 -0.88
CA SER A 441 -13.34 1.43 -1.60
C SER A 441 -12.30 0.47 -2.20
N ALA A 442 -11.81 -0.49 -1.43
CA ALA A 442 -10.82 -1.46 -1.92
C ALA A 442 -11.36 -2.32 -3.07
N ALA A 443 -12.65 -2.73 -3.02
CA ALA A 443 -13.31 -3.44 -4.12
C ALA A 443 -13.42 -2.56 -5.37
N ALA A 444 -13.80 -1.29 -5.22
CA ALA A 444 -13.88 -0.35 -6.34
C ALA A 444 -12.51 -0.17 -7.03
N PHE A 445 -11.42 -0.02 -6.26
CA PHE A 445 -10.07 -0.04 -6.82
C PHE A 445 -9.71 -1.38 -7.48
N GLY A 446 -10.13 -2.51 -6.90
CA GLY A 446 -9.94 -3.82 -7.49
C GLY A 446 -10.59 -3.97 -8.87
N GLU A 447 -11.78 -3.39 -9.07
CA GLU A 447 -12.46 -3.36 -10.37
C GLU A 447 -11.80 -2.34 -11.33
N ALA A 448 -11.45 -1.14 -10.84
CA ALA A 448 -10.96 -0.08 -11.71
C ALA A 448 -9.49 -0.26 -12.13
N SER A 449 -8.66 -0.93 -11.33
CA SER A 449 -7.20 -0.99 -11.58
C SER A 449 -6.78 -1.81 -12.80
N HIS A 450 -7.68 -2.60 -13.38
CA HIS A 450 -7.47 -3.33 -14.63
C HIS A 450 -8.21 -2.70 -15.83
N PHE A 451 -8.69 -1.46 -15.67
CA PHE A 451 -9.33 -0.66 -16.71
C PHE A 451 -8.54 -0.67 -18.01
N LEU A 452 -9.24 -0.94 -19.13
CA LEU A 452 -8.67 -1.01 -20.49
C LEU A 452 -7.39 -1.88 -20.57
N GLY A 453 -7.37 -2.99 -19.84
CA GLY A 453 -6.26 -3.94 -19.86
C GLY A 453 -4.98 -3.39 -19.20
N ALA A 454 -5.11 -2.47 -18.25
CA ALA A 454 -4.03 -2.18 -17.31
C ALA A 454 -3.69 -3.43 -16.49
N ASP A 455 -2.46 -3.49 -16.01
CA ASP A 455 -1.94 -4.65 -15.28
C ASP A 455 -2.40 -4.69 -13.83
N GLY A 456 -2.90 -3.58 -13.29
CA GLY A 456 -3.31 -3.47 -11.89
C GLY A 456 -2.74 -2.24 -11.23
N VAL A 457 -2.39 -2.37 -9.95
CA VAL A 457 -2.04 -1.24 -9.09
C VAL A 457 -0.87 -1.54 -8.16
N GLU A 458 -0.12 -0.48 -7.86
CA GLU A 458 0.86 -0.40 -6.80
C GLU A 458 0.45 0.64 -5.76
N LEU A 459 0.34 0.21 -4.52
CA LEU A 459 0.01 1.07 -3.39
C LEU A 459 1.30 1.50 -2.67
N CYS A 460 1.57 2.80 -2.58
CA CYS A 460 2.50 3.32 -1.57
C CYS A 460 1.90 3.01 -0.19
N GLU A 461 2.64 2.29 0.64
CA GLU A 461 2.13 1.78 1.91
C GLU A 461 1.75 2.92 2.91
N PRO A 462 0.99 2.62 3.96
CA PRO A 462 0.82 3.55 5.06
C PRO A 462 2.16 4.03 5.63
N LEU A 463 2.24 5.30 6.05
CA LEU A 463 3.46 5.95 6.54
C LEU A 463 4.59 6.09 5.49
N PHE A 464 4.34 5.88 4.19
CA PHE A 464 5.38 5.90 3.14
C PHE A 464 6.36 7.07 3.21
N PHE A 465 5.87 8.28 3.50
CA PHE A 465 6.69 9.51 3.60
C PHE A 465 7.07 9.92 5.03
N LYS A 466 6.83 9.08 6.03
CA LYS A 466 7.15 9.41 7.42
C LYS A 466 8.66 9.53 7.60
N GLY A 467 9.12 10.70 8.04
CA GLY A 467 10.54 11.03 8.24
C GLY A 467 11.23 11.66 7.03
N ARG A 468 10.54 11.78 5.89
CA ARG A 468 11.03 12.39 4.64
C ARG A 468 11.57 13.81 4.85
N GLN A 469 12.50 14.26 4.00
CA GLN A 469 13.11 15.58 4.02
C GLN A 469 13.82 15.96 5.34
N GLY A 470 14.44 14.98 6.00
CA GLY A 470 15.16 15.19 7.26
C GLY A 470 14.24 15.53 8.45
N THR A 471 12.95 15.18 8.36
CA THR A 471 11.97 15.38 9.44
C THR A 471 11.92 14.20 10.42
N GLY A 472 12.73 13.16 10.17
CA GLY A 472 12.84 11.97 11.00
C GLY A 472 13.13 12.26 12.47
N ARG A 473 12.46 11.54 13.38
CA ARG A 473 12.65 11.64 14.83
C ARG A 473 12.72 10.25 15.49
N PRO A 474 13.51 10.08 16.55
CA PRO A 474 13.45 8.88 17.39
C PRO A 474 12.04 8.67 17.98
N GLY A 475 11.68 7.42 18.31
CA GLY A 475 10.42 7.10 19.02
C GLY A 475 9.37 6.35 18.19
N GLY A 476 9.70 5.94 16.97
CA GLY A 476 8.84 5.11 16.11
C GLY A 476 7.97 5.90 15.13
N ARG A 477 7.30 5.16 14.23
CA ARG A 477 6.65 5.72 13.03
C ARG A 477 5.14 5.96 13.17
N CYS A 478 4.46 5.39 14.18
CA CYS A 478 2.99 5.41 14.28
C CYS A 478 2.37 6.73 14.74
N GLY A 479 3.15 7.69 15.25
CA GLY A 479 2.69 9.04 15.56
C GLY A 479 1.84 9.21 16.83
N TYR A 480 1.77 8.19 17.70
CA TYR A 480 1.08 8.31 18.98
C TYR A 480 1.97 8.95 20.04
N ALA A 481 1.42 9.90 20.80
CA ALA A 481 2.08 10.44 21.99
C ALA A 481 2.17 9.39 23.12
N ASP A 482 1.12 8.56 23.26
CA ASP A 482 1.12 7.40 24.16
C ASP A 482 1.85 6.23 23.47
N ALA A 483 3.08 5.97 23.90
CA ALA A 483 3.92 4.92 23.32
C ALA A 483 3.33 3.50 23.49
N SER A 484 2.41 3.28 24.43
CA SER A 484 1.74 1.98 24.60
C SER A 484 0.82 1.62 23.43
N LEU A 485 0.44 2.62 22.61
CA LEU A 485 -0.32 2.42 21.39
C LEU A 485 0.56 1.95 20.22
N ASN A 486 1.89 2.00 20.32
CA ASN A 486 2.76 1.46 19.29
C ASN A 486 2.65 -0.07 19.25
N PRO A 487 2.31 -0.67 18.09
CA PRO A 487 2.23 -2.12 17.98
C PRO A 487 3.61 -2.77 18.15
N ALA A 488 3.66 -3.87 18.88
CA ALA A 488 4.86 -4.70 18.98
C ALA A 488 5.15 -5.37 17.63
N GLY A 489 6.43 -5.44 17.23
CA GLY A 489 6.84 -6.11 15.98
C GLY A 489 6.75 -5.26 14.70
N GLY A 490 6.60 -3.93 14.83
CA GLY A 490 6.76 -2.99 13.71
C GLY A 490 5.51 -2.15 13.40
N ASP A 491 5.74 -1.00 12.77
CA ASP A 491 4.74 0.02 12.44
C ASP A 491 3.59 -0.47 11.55
N TRP A 492 3.89 -1.35 10.59
CA TRP A 492 2.94 -1.91 9.64
C TRP A 492 1.79 -2.65 10.32
N ARG A 493 2.00 -3.17 11.55
CA ARG A 493 0.99 -3.90 12.31
C ARG A 493 -0.21 -3.04 12.71
N LYS A 494 -0.02 -1.71 12.77
CA LYS A 494 -1.14 -0.76 12.89
C LYS A 494 -2.15 -0.95 11.74
N TYR A 495 -1.66 -1.30 10.55
CA TYR A 495 -2.41 -1.35 9.30
C TYR A 495 -2.69 -2.78 8.81
N GLU A 496 -2.64 -3.79 9.69
CA GLU A 496 -2.97 -5.18 9.36
C GLU A 496 -4.32 -5.29 8.63
N TYR A 497 -5.35 -4.62 9.14
CA TYR A 497 -6.66 -4.60 8.51
C TYR A 497 -6.65 -3.93 7.13
N THR A 498 -5.87 -2.86 6.96
CA THR A 498 -5.67 -2.18 5.67
C THR A 498 -5.11 -3.16 4.64
N TYR A 499 -3.97 -3.78 4.92
CA TYR A 499 -3.34 -4.74 4.00
C TYR A 499 -4.26 -5.93 3.69
N ARG A 500 -5.01 -6.40 4.69
CA ARG A 500 -5.94 -7.52 4.52
C ARG A 500 -7.08 -7.18 3.57
N VAL A 501 -7.75 -6.06 3.79
CA VAL A 501 -8.90 -5.64 2.96
C VAL A 501 -8.41 -5.33 1.54
N TRP A 502 -7.32 -4.57 1.41
CA TRP A 502 -6.80 -4.17 0.11
C TRP A 502 -6.24 -5.33 -0.69
N GLY A 503 -5.37 -6.16 -0.12
CA GLY A 503 -4.79 -7.27 -0.86
C GLY A 503 -5.86 -8.25 -1.35
N ARG A 504 -6.87 -8.55 -0.52
CA ARG A 504 -7.94 -9.49 -0.88
C ARG A 504 -8.90 -8.93 -1.93
N LEU A 505 -9.25 -7.64 -1.87
CA LEU A 505 -10.21 -7.04 -2.80
C LEU A 505 -9.55 -6.53 -4.09
N LEU A 506 -8.24 -6.24 -4.08
CA LEU A 506 -7.46 -6.11 -5.30
C LEU A 506 -7.29 -7.47 -6.00
N TYR A 507 -7.27 -8.57 -5.24
CA TYR A 507 -7.29 -9.92 -5.80
C TYR A 507 -8.68 -10.26 -6.34
N ASN A 508 -9.74 -10.19 -5.55
CA ASN A 508 -11.10 -10.47 -5.99
C ASN A 508 -12.04 -9.40 -5.42
N PRO A 509 -12.53 -8.44 -6.23
CA PRO A 509 -13.43 -7.38 -5.76
C PRO A 509 -14.76 -7.88 -5.19
N LYS A 510 -15.12 -9.14 -5.49
CA LYS A 510 -16.32 -9.83 -5.04
C LYS A 510 -16.02 -10.89 -3.98
N ALA A 511 -14.85 -10.82 -3.34
CA ALA A 511 -14.45 -11.74 -2.30
C ALA A 511 -15.47 -11.79 -1.14
N ASP A 512 -15.69 -12.99 -0.61
CA ASP A 512 -16.53 -13.20 0.57
C ASP A 512 -16.04 -12.35 1.75
N PRO A 513 -16.89 -11.49 2.35
CA PRO A 513 -16.53 -10.68 3.50
C PRO A 513 -16.00 -11.44 4.71
N ASP A 514 -16.31 -12.73 4.85
CA ASP A 514 -15.73 -13.55 5.90
C ASP A 514 -14.19 -13.52 5.91
N GLN A 515 -13.60 -13.30 4.73
CA GLN A 515 -12.16 -13.21 4.53
C GLN A 515 -11.43 -12.17 5.37
N TRP A 516 -12.10 -11.07 5.70
CA TRP A 516 -11.59 -10.09 6.64
C TRP A 516 -12.37 -10.03 7.94
N ARG A 517 -13.66 -10.39 7.93
CA ARG A 517 -14.48 -10.37 9.13
C ARG A 517 -14.07 -11.39 10.17
N ARG A 518 -13.47 -12.53 9.80
CA ARG A 518 -12.95 -13.49 10.79
C ARG A 518 -11.79 -12.94 11.62
N TYR A 519 -10.92 -12.14 11.01
CA TYR A 519 -9.88 -11.39 11.73
C TYR A 519 -10.52 -10.40 12.71
N LEU A 520 -11.51 -9.63 12.26
CA LEU A 520 -12.19 -8.68 13.17
C LEU A 520 -12.91 -9.39 14.32
N ARG A 521 -13.54 -10.55 14.07
CA ARG A 521 -14.17 -11.35 15.13
C ARG A 521 -13.16 -11.92 16.12
N SER A 522 -11.97 -12.33 15.67
CA SER A 522 -10.93 -12.81 16.58
C SER A 522 -10.28 -11.68 17.38
N THR A 523 -10.14 -10.48 16.80
CA THR A 523 -9.54 -9.30 17.45
C THR A 523 -10.50 -8.56 18.36
N PHE A 524 -11.74 -8.31 17.92
CA PHE A 524 -12.71 -7.44 18.61
C PHE A 524 -13.96 -8.18 19.11
N GLY A 525 -14.12 -9.46 18.81
CA GLY A 525 -15.24 -10.25 19.29
C GLY A 525 -16.60 -9.66 18.85
N PRO A 526 -17.54 -9.42 19.79
CA PRO A 526 -18.83 -8.80 19.49
C PRO A 526 -18.75 -7.41 18.82
N ALA A 527 -17.64 -6.68 19.02
CA ALA A 527 -17.45 -5.36 18.44
C ALA A 527 -16.99 -5.39 16.97
N ALA A 528 -16.77 -6.56 16.36
CA ALA A 528 -16.24 -6.68 15.01
C ALA A 528 -17.04 -5.93 13.93
N SER A 529 -18.36 -6.13 13.89
CA SER A 529 -19.25 -5.50 12.91
C SER A 529 -19.35 -3.96 13.08
N PRO A 530 -19.58 -3.42 14.29
CA PRO A 530 -19.57 -1.97 14.46
C PRO A 530 -18.18 -1.36 14.23
N ALA A 531 -17.08 -2.04 14.58
CA ALA A 531 -15.72 -1.57 14.27
C ALA A 531 -15.45 -1.48 12.76
N GLU A 532 -15.83 -2.51 11.98
CA GLU A 532 -15.77 -2.46 10.51
C GLU A 532 -16.58 -1.28 9.95
N THR A 533 -17.81 -1.11 10.44
CA THR A 533 -18.70 -0.04 10.00
C THR A 533 -18.10 1.33 10.31
N ALA A 534 -17.52 1.51 11.49
CA ALA A 534 -16.92 2.77 11.91
C ALA A 534 -15.72 3.13 11.01
N LEU A 535 -14.74 2.23 10.91
CA LEU A 535 -13.52 2.48 10.13
C LEU A 535 -13.83 2.69 8.65
N ALA A 536 -14.74 1.91 8.07
CA ALA A 536 -15.11 2.02 6.66
C ALA A 536 -15.71 3.40 6.32
N ASN A 537 -16.61 3.91 7.16
CA ASN A 537 -17.24 5.21 6.90
C ASN A 537 -16.29 6.38 7.18
N ALA A 538 -15.42 6.27 8.20
CA ALA A 538 -14.38 7.26 8.45
C ALA A 538 -13.37 7.36 7.29
N SER A 539 -12.93 6.22 6.75
CA SER A 539 -11.90 6.16 5.70
C SER A 539 -12.31 6.84 4.39
N ARG A 540 -13.62 6.97 4.10
CA ARG A 540 -14.13 7.56 2.86
C ARG A 540 -13.97 9.07 2.78
N VAL A 541 -13.90 9.74 3.93
CA VAL A 541 -13.89 11.20 4.03
C VAL A 541 -12.74 11.80 3.22
N LEU A 542 -11.52 11.36 3.47
CA LEU A 542 -10.35 11.96 2.83
C LEU A 542 -10.20 11.56 1.36
N LEU A 543 -10.69 10.38 0.96
CA LEU A 543 -10.72 9.96 -0.45
C LEU A 543 -11.68 10.81 -1.28
N LEU A 544 -12.88 11.06 -0.76
CA LEU A 544 -13.87 11.92 -1.41
C LEU A 544 -13.37 13.38 -1.42
N LEU A 545 -12.79 13.88 -0.33
CA LEU A 545 -12.19 15.22 -0.30
C LEU A 545 -11.11 15.39 -1.39
N THR A 546 -10.19 14.44 -1.48
CA THR A 546 -9.12 14.45 -2.49
C THR A 546 -9.69 14.51 -3.91
N THR A 547 -10.80 13.84 -4.16
CA THR A 547 -11.39 13.79 -5.51
C THR A 547 -12.17 15.07 -5.82
N ALA A 548 -12.97 15.56 -4.87
CA ALA A 548 -13.92 16.66 -5.06
C ALA A 548 -13.33 18.05 -4.81
N HIS A 549 -12.24 18.17 -4.04
CA HIS A 549 -11.69 19.48 -3.64
C HIS A 549 -10.21 19.36 -3.26
N GLN A 550 -9.31 19.59 -4.22
CA GLN A 550 -7.88 19.36 -4.04
C GLN A 550 -7.05 20.63 -4.28
N PRO A 551 -6.59 21.31 -3.20
CA PRO A 551 -5.90 22.59 -3.34
C PRO A 551 -4.44 22.46 -3.81
N SER A 552 -3.83 21.28 -3.69
CA SER A 552 -2.54 20.98 -4.33
C SER A 552 -2.49 19.53 -4.77
N ALA A 553 -1.95 19.28 -5.97
CA ALA A 553 -1.73 17.93 -6.47
C ALA A 553 -0.45 17.31 -5.90
N SER A 554 0.43 18.14 -5.32
CA SER A 554 1.66 17.73 -4.66
C SER A 554 1.41 17.31 -3.22
N ASN A 555 1.88 16.11 -2.86
CA ASN A 555 1.86 15.68 -1.47
C ASN A 555 2.91 16.44 -0.63
N LEU A 556 3.87 17.12 -1.24
CA LEU A 556 4.81 17.92 -0.48
C LEU A 556 4.11 19.13 0.16
N GLU A 557 3.16 19.73 -0.57
CA GLU A 557 2.48 20.95 -0.13
C GLU A 557 1.22 20.67 0.70
N TYR A 558 0.43 19.64 0.34
CA TYR A 558 -0.88 19.42 0.94
C TYR A 558 -0.97 18.13 1.76
N TRP A 559 -1.16 18.28 3.08
CA TRP A 559 -1.47 17.19 4.01
C TRP A 559 -2.92 17.33 4.51
N ALA A 560 -3.81 16.46 4.01
CA ALA A 560 -5.25 16.54 4.27
C ALA A 560 -5.65 16.36 5.75
N GLU A 561 -4.89 15.58 6.52
CA GLU A 561 -5.14 15.36 7.96
C GLU A 561 -4.77 16.58 8.82
N VAL A 562 -3.88 17.47 8.33
CA VAL A 562 -3.41 18.66 9.07
C VAL A 562 -3.21 19.86 8.10
N PRO A 563 -4.28 20.37 7.46
CA PRO A 563 -4.14 21.28 6.33
C PRO A 563 -3.71 22.70 6.77
N PRO A 564 -2.77 23.37 6.08
CA PRO A 564 -2.47 24.81 6.30
C PRO A 564 -3.59 25.78 5.89
N ASN A 565 -4.79 25.25 5.58
CA ASN A 565 -6.04 25.94 5.23
C ASN A 565 -5.96 26.98 4.09
N MET A 566 -6.62 26.67 2.97
CA MET A 566 -6.88 27.65 1.91
C MET A 566 -7.80 28.78 2.43
N PRO A 567 -7.53 30.07 2.13
CA PRO A 567 -8.35 31.20 2.58
C PRO A 567 -9.71 31.24 1.89
N MET A 568 -10.76 31.64 2.59
CA MET A 568 -12.12 31.79 2.02
C MET A 568 -12.24 33.08 1.19
N ALA A 569 -11.67 34.17 1.68
CA ALA A 569 -11.70 35.50 1.08
C ALA A 569 -10.34 35.91 0.46
N ASP A 570 -10.36 36.96 -0.35
CA ASP A 570 -9.16 37.52 -0.97
C ASP A 570 -8.24 38.18 0.08
N GLY A 571 -6.96 38.37 -0.25
CA GLY A 571 -5.98 39.05 0.62
C GLY A 571 -5.41 38.20 1.77
N GLY A 572 -5.89 36.97 1.95
CA GLY A 572 -5.31 36.00 2.88
C GLY A 572 -3.99 35.40 2.39
N ARG A 573 -3.20 34.82 3.31
CA ARG A 573 -2.03 34.03 2.95
C ARG A 573 -2.48 32.79 2.17
N VAL A 574 -1.95 32.60 0.97
CA VAL A 574 -2.24 31.45 0.11
C VAL A 574 -1.15 30.40 0.28
N PRO A 575 -1.45 29.20 0.82
CA PRO A 575 -0.44 28.18 1.07
C PRO A 575 -0.12 27.28 -0.14
N TYR A 576 -0.95 27.31 -1.20
CA TYR A 576 -0.81 26.39 -2.34
C TYR A 576 -0.70 27.12 -3.68
N ASN A 577 0.04 26.53 -4.62
CA ASN A 577 0.26 27.10 -5.94
C ASN A 577 -0.57 26.45 -7.05
N ASP A 578 -0.98 25.20 -6.86
CA ASP A 578 -1.71 24.38 -7.83
C ASP A 578 -3.24 24.58 -7.74
N THR A 579 -3.67 25.84 -7.63
CA THR A 579 -5.08 26.27 -7.56
C THR A 579 -5.33 27.42 -8.54
N PRO A 580 -6.51 27.48 -9.22
CA PRO A 580 -6.88 28.61 -10.08
C PRO A 580 -6.84 29.96 -9.35
N SER A 581 -6.68 31.05 -10.10
CA SER A 581 -6.75 32.41 -9.55
C SER A 581 -8.18 32.96 -9.66
N PRO A 582 -8.66 33.76 -8.70
CA PRO A 582 -7.99 34.15 -7.45
C PRO A 582 -7.90 32.99 -6.47
N ARG A 583 -6.71 32.73 -5.92
CA ARG A 583 -6.46 31.53 -5.10
C ARG A 583 -7.20 31.62 -3.75
N ARG A 584 -8.42 31.08 -3.74
CA ARG A 584 -9.31 30.96 -2.58
C ARG A 584 -9.85 29.53 -2.47
N PHE A 585 -10.43 29.20 -1.32
CA PHE A 585 -11.13 27.94 -1.12
C PHE A 585 -12.25 27.75 -2.16
N GLY A 586 -12.94 28.84 -2.52
CA GLY A 586 -13.97 28.84 -3.58
C GLY A 586 -13.48 28.27 -4.91
N THR A 587 -12.30 28.72 -5.36
CA THR A 587 -11.69 28.38 -6.65
C THR A 587 -11.00 27.02 -6.72
N VAL A 588 -10.87 26.31 -5.59
CA VAL A 588 -10.17 25.01 -5.58
C VAL A 588 -10.90 24.05 -6.52
N SER A 589 -10.16 23.56 -7.50
CA SER A 589 -10.66 22.63 -8.50
C SER A 589 -10.68 21.20 -7.94
N PRO A 590 -11.71 20.39 -8.25
CA PRO A 590 -11.67 18.95 -8.05
C PRO A 590 -10.56 18.31 -8.90
N LEU A 591 -10.09 17.12 -8.51
CA LEU A 591 -9.19 16.34 -9.38
C LEU A 591 -9.92 15.76 -10.60
N ASP A 592 -11.25 15.63 -10.53
CA ASP A 592 -12.10 15.25 -11.64
C ASP A 592 -13.18 16.33 -11.88
N PRO A 593 -12.89 17.34 -12.71
CA PRO A 593 -13.80 18.45 -12.98
C PRO A 593 -15.01 18.06 -13.84
N GLU A 594 -15.05 16.86 -14.40
CA GLU A 594 -16.23 16.38 -15.12
C GLU A 594 -17.30 15.89 -14.15
N MET A 595 -16.89 15.30 -13.02
CA MET A 595 -17.79 14.70 -12.03
C MET A 595 -18.19 15.63 -10.90
N PHE A 596 -17.32 16.56 -10.52
CA PHE A 596 -17.51 17.45 -9.38
C PHE A 596 -17.44 18.91 -9.81
N SER A 597 -18.22 19.78 -9.18
CA SER A 597 -18.08 21.23 -9.32
C SER A 597 -17.25 21.82 -8.18
N SER A 598 -16.52 22.89 -8.48
CA SER A 598 -15.97 23.79 -7.48
C SER A 598 -17.09 24.56 -6.77
N VAL A 599 -16.73 25.26 -5.70
CA VAL A 599 -17.67 26.11 -4.95
C VAL A 599 -18.17 27.28 -5.79
N GLU A 600 -17.29 27.94 -6.54
CA GLU A 600 -17.69 29.08 -7.39
C GLU A 600 -18.59 28.64 -8.55
N GLU A 601 -18.26 27.52 -9.20
CA GLU A 601 -19.10 26.97 -10.26
C GLU A 601 -20.51 26.67 -9.75
N HIS A 602 -20.61 26.02 -8.59
CA HIS A 602 -21.91 25.70 -8.01
C HIS A 602 -22.69 26.94 -7.54
N ALA A 603 -22.04 27.93 -6.93
CA ALA A 603 -22.68 29.17 -6.53
C ALA A 603 -23.22 29.94 -7.76
N ALA A 604 -22.46 30.00 -8.85
CA ALA A 604 -22.88 30.60 -10.10
C ALA A 604 -24.07 29.86 -10.75
N GLU A 605 -24.07 28.53 -10.70
CA GLU A 605 -25.20 27.70 -11.15
C GLU A 605 -26.49 28.02 -10.38
N LEU A 606 -26.41 28.07 -9.04
CA LEU A 606 -27.56 28.41 -8.19
C LEU A 606 -28.12 29.81 -8.52
N LEU A 607 -27.25 30.80 -8.69
CA LEU A 607 -27.65 32.19 -8.98
C LEU A 607 -28.24 32.36 -10.38
N SER A 608 -27.78 31.57 -11.35
CA SER A 608 -28.27 31.62 -12.73
C SER A 608 -29.46 30.69 -13.00
N GLY A 609 -29.85 29.84 -12.04
CA GLY A 609 -30.89 28.83 -12.22
C GLY A 609 -30.48 27.68 -13.15
N ASN A 610 -29.17 27.47 -13.33
CA ASN A 610 -28.61 26.40 -14.16
C ASN A 610 -28.20 25.19 -13.31
N ALA A 611 -28.01 24.04 -13.95
CA ALA A 611 -27.48 22.84 -13.31
C ALA A 611 -26.57 22.08 -14.28
N SER A 612 -25.31 21.81 -13.88
CA SER A 612 -24.36 21.05 -14.71
C SER A 612 -24.51 19.54 -14.62
N GLY A 613 -25.25 19.03 -13.62
CA GLY A 613 -25.33 17.60 -13.32
C GLY A 613 -24.12 17.03 -12.59
N LYS A 614 -23.14 17.87 -12.25
CA LYS A 614 -21.98 17.52 -11.41
C LYS A 614 -22.40 17.40 -9.95
N TYR A 615 -21.68 16.58 -9.19
CA TYR A 615 -21.82 16.57 -7.73
C TYR A 615 -21.34 17.90 -7.15
N SER A 616 -22.23 18.58 -6.45
CA SER A 616 -21.97 19.88 -5.84
C SER A 616 -21.17 19.77 -4.53
N PRO A 617 -20.48 20.84 -4.12
CA PRO A 617 -19.88 20.94 -2.79
C PRO A 617 -20.86 20.74 -1.62
N VAL A 618 -22.15 21.05 -1.83
CA VAL A 618 -23.21 20.85 -0.83
C VAL A 618 -23.56 19.37 -0.70
N GLU A 619 -23.65 18.63 -1.82
CA GLU A 619 -23.83 17.18 -1.80
C GLU A 619 -22.62 16.46 -1.21
N VAL A 620 -21.40 16.90 -1.55
CA VAL A 620 -20.17 16.37 -0.94
C VAL A 620 -20.16 16.59 0.57
N ALA A 621 -20.58 17.77 1.05
CA ALA A 621 -20.74 18.03 2.48
C ALA A 621 -21.77 17.10 3.13
N GLN A 622 -22.89 16.83 2.46
CA GLN A 622 -23.89 15.87 2.94
C GLN A 622 -23.31 14.45 3.04
N PHE A 623 -22.55 14.00 2.04
CA PHE A 623 -21.91 12.68 2.08
C PHE A 623 -20.91 12.55 3.23
N PHE A 624 -20.19 13.62 3.57
CA PHE A 624 -19.35 13.66 4.76
C PHE A 624 -20.17 13.56 6.05
N GLU A 625 -21.23 14.36 6.18
CA GLU A 625 -22.10 14.36 7.36
C GLU A 625 -22.71 12.98 7.62
N ASP A 626 -23.23 12.33 6.58
CA ASP A 626 -23.82 10.98 6.66
C ASP A 626 -22.78 9.93 7.06
N SER A 627 -21.61 9.96 6.42
CA SER A 627 -20.50 9.05 6.72
C SER A 627 -20.00 9.24 8.16
N CYS A 628 -19.82 10.49 8.59
CA CYS A 628 -19.39 10.83 9.95
C CYS A 628 -20.43 10.44 11.00
N ALA A 629 -21.72 10.66 10.75
CA ALA A 629 -22.79 10.29 11.67
C ALA A 629 -22.87 8.76 11.83
N LYS A 630 -22.75 8.01 10.72
CA LYS A 630 -22.72 6.55 10.75
C LYS A 630 -21.47 6.03 11.48
N SER A 631 -20.30 6.59 11.19
CA SER A 631 -19.04 6.24 11.85
C SER A 631 -19.08 6.49 13.36
N ALA A 632 -19.52 7.69 13.78
CA ALA A 632 -19.60 8.07 15.19
C ALA A 632 -20.53 7.15 16.00
N ARG A 633 -21.69 6.78 15.45
CA ARG A 633 -22.58 5.82 16.12
C ARG A 633 -21.95 4.43 16.21
N ALA A 634 -21.27 4.00 15.15
CA ALA A 634 -20.67 2.67 15.08
C ALA A 634 -19.45 2.54 16.01
N VAL A 635 -18.60 3.56 16.15
CA VAL A 635 -17.44 3.49 17.06
C VAL A 635 -17.87 3.42 18.52
N GLU A 636 -18.91 4.16 18.92
CA GLU A 636 -19.47 4.04 20.28
C GLU A 636 -20.14 2.68 20.51
N ALA A 637 -20.84 2.13 19.51
CA ALA A 637 -21.37 0.77 19.60
C ALA A 637 -20.26 -0.29 19.73
N ALA A 638 -19.12 -0.10 19.04
CA ALA A 638 -17.96 -0.96 19.19
C ALA A 638 -17.33 -0.81 20.58
N ALA A 639 -17.19 0.42 21.08
CA ALA A 639 -16.65 0.72 22.41
C ALA A 639 -17.48 0.09 23.54
N ALA A 640 -18.80 0.04 23.37
CA ALA A 640 -19.71 -0.62 24.31
C ALA A 640 -19.64 -2.17 24.26
N ALA A 641 -19.14 -2.74 23.16
CA ALA A 641 -19.14 -4.17 22.91
C ALA A 641 -17.75 -4.85 23.11
N VAL A 642 -16.67 -4.07 23.16
CA VAL A 642 -15.33 -4.59 23.49
C VAL A 642 -15.21 -4.94 24.97
N SER A 643 -14.38 -5.93 25.28
CA SER A 643 -14.10 -6.34 26.67
C SER A 643 -13.41 -5.25 27.48
N SER A 644 -12.58 -4.44 26.84
CA SER A 644 -11.90 -3.29 27.44
C SER A 644 -11.71 -2.20 26.40
N ARG A 645 -12.33 -1.04 26.62
CA ARG A 645 -12.07 0.18 25.83
C ARG A 645 -10.61 0.63 25.97
N ALA A 646 -9.91 0.21 27.04
CA ALA A 646 -8.51 0.55 27.28
C ALA A 646 -7.51 -0.34 26.50
N ASP A 647 -7.98 -1.42 25.84
CA ASP A 647 -7.11 -2.29 25.06
C ASP A 647 -6.41 -1.50 23.93
N PRO A 648 -5.07 -1.56 23.79
CA PRO A 648 -4.35 -0.77 22.79
C PRO A 648 -4.81 -1.01 21.36
N ALA A 649 -5.27 -2.21 20.99
CA ALA A 649 -5.75 -2.49 19.64
C ALA A 649 -7.05 -1.76 19.34
N PHE A 650 -8.00 -1.75 20.29
CA PHE A 650 -9.24 -1.00 20.13
C PHE A 650 -9.02 0.51 20.24
N ARG A 651 -8.24 0.98 21.23
CA ARG A 651 -7.93 2.41 21.39
C ARG A 651 -7.35 3.03 20.13
N ARG A 652 -6.42 2.33 19.44
CA ARG A 652 -5.87 2.80 18.15
C ARG A 652 -6.97 3.05 17.11
N TRP A 653 -7.92 2.11 16.98
CA TRP A 653 -9.02 2.25 16.03
C TRP A 653 -9.93 3.41 16.43
N GLU A 654 -10.33 3.46 17.70
CA GLU A 654 -11.22 4.49 18.21
C GLU A 654 -10.67 5.90 17.98
N GLU A 655 -9.43 6.18 18.40
CA GLU A 655 -8.84 7.51 18.29
C GLU A 655 -8.69 7.96 16.82
N ASP A 656 -8.16 7.09 15.96
CA ASP A 656 -7.96 7.41 14.55
C ASP A 656 -9.31 7.59 13.81
N ILE A 657 -10.35 6.86 14.20
CA ILE A 657 -11.71 7.02 13.67
C ILE A 657 -12.32 8.35 14.12
N LEU A 658 -12.19 8.71 15.40
CA LEU A 658 -12.73 9.96 15.95
C LEU A 658 -12.08 11.18 15.31
N ILE A 659 -10.76 11.13 15.05
CA ILE A 659 -10.05 12.18 14.30
C ILE A 659 -10.63 12.32 12.89
N GLN A 660 -10.81 11.23 12.16
CA GLN A 660 -11.39 11.26 10.81
C GLN A 660 -12.84 11.78 10.80
N VAL A 661 -13.66 11.42 11.80
CA VAL A 661 -15.01 11.95 11.97
C VAL A 661 -14.99 13.47 12.18
N ALA A 662 -14.07 13.96 13.01
CA ALA A 662 -13.90 15.39 13.24
C ALA A 662 -13.45 16.12 11.96
N LEU A 663 -12.50 15.56 11.20
CA LEU A 663 -12.08 16.09 9.92
C LEU A 663 -13.25 16.16 8.91
N GLY A 664 -14.06 15.12 8.80
CA GLY A 664 -15.21 15.13 7.88
C GLY A 664 -16.25 16.19 8.23
N ARG A 665 -16.55 16.37 9.53
CA ARG A 665 -17.43 17.45 10.00
C ARG A 665 -16.84 18.83 9.70
N PHE A 666 -15.54 19.00 9.92
CA PHE A 666 -14.83 20.25 9.61
C PHE A 666 -14.94 20.60 8.12
N TYR A 667 -14.64 19.66 7.22
CA TYR A 667 -14.70 19.91 5.78
C TYR A 667 -16.13 20.09 5.26
N ALA A 668 -17.12 19.36 5.80
CA ALA A 668 -18.52 19.57 5.45
C ALA A 668 -18.99 21.00 5.77
N ALA A 669 -18.74 21.46 7.00
CA ALA A 669 -19.06 22.82 7.41
C ALA A 669 -18.32 23.85 6.54
N LYS A 670 -17.05 23.60 6.20
CA LYS A 670 -16.25 24.50 5.38
C LYS A 670 -16.76 24.62 3.94
N LEU A 671 -17.17 23.51 3.31
CA LEU A 671 -17.75 23.50 1.97
C LEU A 671 -19.08 24.28 1.93
N ARG A 672 -19.97 24.03 2.89
CA ARG A 672 -21.25 24.76 3.00
C ARG A 672 -21.03 26.25 3.21
N ALA A 673 -20.17 26.63 4.17
CA ALA A 673 -19.84 28.03 4.42
C ALA A 673 -19.21 28.71 3.19
N ALA A 674 -18.46 27.98 2.37
CA ALA A 674 -17.84 28.53 1.18
C ALA A 674 -18.87 28.86 0.09
N VAL A 675 -19.86 27.99 -0.12
CA VAL A 675 -20.97 28.25 -1.06
C VAL A 675 -21.76 29.49 -0.64
N LEU A 676 -22.14 29.57 0.64
CA LEU A 676 -22.85 30.74 1.19
C LEU A 676 -22.03 32.04 1.05
N PHE A 677 -20.73 31.98 1.37
CA PHE A 677 -19.84 33.11 1.22
C PHE A 677 -19.69 33.56 -0.24
N ASP A 678 -19.64 32.62 -1.19
CA ASP A 678 -19.50 32.96 -2.60
C ASP A 678 -20.79 33.54 -3.19
N ILE A 679 -21.96 33.04 -2.77
CA ILE A 679 -23.26 33.67 -3.05
C ILE A 679 -23.25 35.12 -2.55
N TYR A 680 -22.84 35.37 -1.30
CA TYR A 680 -22.70 36.73 -0.76
C TYR A 680 -21.77 37.61 -1.60
N ARG A 681 -20.63 37.08 -2.05
CA ARG A 681 -19.70 37.84 -2.92
C ARG A 681 -20.36 38.27 -4.23
N HIS A 682 -21.24 37.45 -4.79
CA HIS A 682 -21.93 37.75 -6.04
C HIS A 682 -23.13 38.68 -5.86
N THR A 683 -23.87 38.58 -4.76
CA THR A 683 -25.13 39.32 -4.56
C THR A 683 -25.00 40.56 -3.67
N GLY A 684 -23.98 40.59 -2.79
CA GLY A 684 -23.86 41.55 -1.71
C GLY A 684 -24.90 41.36 -0.59
N ASP A 685 -25.74 40.31 -0.65
CA ASP A 685 -26.83 40.08 0.29
C ASP A 685 -26.30 39.51 1.62
N PRO A 686 -26.31 40.31 2.70
CA PRO A 686 -25.80 39.87 3.98
C PRO A 686 -26.70 38.81 4.63
N THR A 687 -27.85 38.41 4.07
CA THR A 687 -28.68 37.31 4.59
C THR A 687 -28.31 35.94 4.03
N ALA A 688 -27.38 35.88 3.08
CA ALA A 688 -26.92 34.64 2.47
C ALA A 688 -26.01 33.77 3.38
N HIS A 689 -25.70 34.19 4.62
CA HIS A 689 -24.75 33.51 5.53
C HIS A 689 -25.40 32.49 6.48
#